data_AF-A0AAJ0DLW8-F1
#
_entry.id   AF-A0AAJ0DLW8-F1
#
_cell.length_a   1.000
_cell.length_b   1.000
_cell.length_c   1.000
_cell.angle_alpha   90.00
_cell.angle_beta   90.00
_cell.angle_gamma   90.00
#
_symmetry.space_group_name_H-M   'P 1'
#
loop_
_entity.id
_entity.type
_entity.pdbx_description
1 polymer ?
#
loop_
_entity_poly.entity_id
_entity_poly.type
_entity_poly.pdbx_seq_one_letter_code
_entity_poly.pdbx_strand_id
1 'polypeptide(L)'
;MGSTDTSFAAHVAGQFSTYEKDRQMTSKEAIYSTSNGVPMPHPYETQRCGENGPLLLQDFHLIDLLSHFDRERIPERVVHAKGSGAHGFFECTNPIPELTQADLFGTKGKKCPITVRFSTVGGESGSPDLARDPRGFSVKFRTEDGNWDMVANNTPVFFLRDPAKFPMFIHTQKRDPQTHLNHMDDSFMVCLILMIFWNYLSENPESIHQVMILMGDRGIPDGYRFMHGYAGHTMKLVNKDGSWVYAQIHMKSQQGTKFITQEDSLTKSADYSGKDLFEAIQNGDYPKWSVEIQTMTPKEAEDAWENDKINVFDLTHVWPQGKYPLRKVGEFTLNENPQNYFAEVEQVAFNPSHMPPGIEPSADPVLQSRLFSYPDTHRHRIGVNYQQLPVNAPKTAHKMANFQRDGAMAFFNQGARPNYLSSIDPVQFKARTVDLDKTHGHFTGQAITFLSEIRPEDFVAPRALWQKVWDEDARERFIKNVTGKMELCKNPEPLKKQIAIFREVDPEIAERLEKSTGIKGYDGIANLTFNGTHNGFAREKKNKYANGIDVTTCQSLTENNGCQRRGYPYNMNMTFLFAHYSTFSTSQPGVAWMRRGCADGAINTQLAIVKWLQSRIAIRVGTKNKMDISYETATKAASDEIDTIKQLLSPGNEGSETKTKSASLSFQDWQVIIQQNITKMAGAAVHIALVAVAVSFLRETARQNQPATADDISQCWTIIRDALTSTSSSRTRFTASRSAQGFLSDGSIDELIRLHVWMPDGKRGNPDFHLHSHQPAWITPIKLILSRSQKKPRTQGGGYCVQDTSGIFYSGKTHSKTHARGSTYTVPAAEFHVSEVAPDALHATIFFFDSHRGFVKDAGVLGPKDGDSFTQLRDPAGITRGIRLRANDFGAYNDLIPLLYS
;
A
#
# COMPACT_ATOMS: atom_id res chain seq x y z
N MET A 1 47.96 -14.43 -18.89
CA MET A 1 47.97 -14.84 -17.47
C MET A 1 46.71 -14.28 -16.83
N GLY A 2 45.95 -15.11 -16.12
CA GLY A 2 44.82 -14.64 -15.29
C GLY A 2 43.73 -15.68 -15.08
N SER A 3 43.95 -16.60 -14.14
CA SER A 3 42.98 -17.48 -13.46
C SER A 3 42.05 -18.38 -14.29
N THR A 4 42.29 -19.70 -14.24
CA THR A 4 41.37 -20.78 -14.67
C THR A 4 40.28 -21.09 -13.63
N ASP A 5 39.98 -20.16 -12.72
CA ASP A 5 38.92 -20.33 -11.73
C ASP A 5 37.56 -20.10 -12.41
N THR A 6 36.85 -21.19 -12.67
CA THR A 6 35.50 -21.21 -13.24
C THR A 6 34.41 -21.19 -12.17
N SER A 7 34.77 -20.98 -10.90
CA SER A 7 33.78 -20.85 -9.84
C SER A 7 32.86 -19.67 -10.12
N PHE A 8 31.62 -19.76 -9.64
CA PHE A 8 30.67 -18.65 -9.70
C PHE A 8 31.26 -17.38 -9.07
N ALA A 9 32.03 -17.52 -7.99
CA ALA A 9 32.71 -16.41 -7.33
C ALA A 9 33.72 -15.72 -8.27
N ALA A 10 34.53 -16.48 -9.00
CA ALA A 10 35.48 -15.93 -9.96
C ALA A 10 34.80 -15.32 -11.20
N HIS A 11 33.71 -15.92 -11.68
CA HIS A 11 32.87 -15.36 -12.73
C HIS A 11 32.30 -13.99 -12.33
N VAL A 12 31.79 -13.85 -11.09
CA VAL A 12 31.21 -12.60 -10.59
C VAL A 12 32.28 -11.55 -10.26
N ALA A 13 33.44 -11.96 -9.74
CA ALA A 13 34.50 -11.05 -9.29
C ALA A 13 35.13 -10.19 -10.40
N GLY A 14 34.98 -10.60 -11.68
CA GLY A 14 35.54 -9.90 -12.84
C GLY A 14 34.53 -9.35 -13.86
N GLN A 15 33.24 -9.68 -13.75
CA GLN A 15 32.26 -9.36 -14.81
C GLN A 15 31.40 -8.12 -14.57
N PHE A 16 31.12 -7.74 -13.32
CA PHE A 16 30.32 -6.55 -13.05
C PHE A 16 31.23 -5.33 -12.90
N SER A 17 31.11 -4.36 -13.81
CA SER A 17 31.59 -3.01 -13.54
C SER A 17 30.97 -2.56 -12.21
N THR A 18 31.77 -1.94 -11.34
CA THR A 18 31.16 -1.26 -10.19
C THR A 18 30.32 -0.12 -10.72
N TYR A 19 29.28 0.27 -9.99
CA TYR A 19 28.45 1.40 -10.39
C TYR A 19 29.28 2.65 -10.69
N GLU A 20 30.35 2.90 -9.91
CA GLU A 20 31.25 4.02 -10.13
C GLU A 20 32.08 3.88 -11.42
N LYS A 21 32.53 2.67 -11.76
CA LYS A 21 33.26 2.43 -13.00
C LYS A 21 32.34 2.60 -14.21
N ASP A 22 31.12 2.08 -14.12
CA ASP A 22 30.09 2.20 -15.16
C ASP A 22 29.72 3.67 -15.38
N ARG A 23 29.43 4.39 -14.29
CA ARG A 23 29.10 5.83 -14.29
C ARG A 23 30.18 6.72 -14.93
N GLN A 24 31.44 6.30 -14.88
CA GLN A 24 32.59 7.06 -15.41
C GLN A 24 33.10 6.53 -16.75
N MET A 25 32.55 5.42 -17.24
CA MET A 25 32.99 4.79 -18.50
C MET A 25 32.65 5.71 -19.67
N THR A 26 33.63 5.92 -20.56
CA THR A 26 33.40 6.68 -21.78
C THR A 26 32.88 5.77 -22.89
N SER A 27 32.11 6.33 -23.83
CA SER A 27 31.61 5.55 -24.97
C SER A 27 32.71 4.93 -25.83
N LYS A 28 33.94 5.46 -25.79
CA LYS A 28 35.09 4.92 -26.54
C LYS A 28 35.66 3.63 -25.94
N GLU A 29 35.39 3.37 -24.66
CA GLU A 29 35.83 2.17 -23.95
C GLU A 29 34.82 1.03 -24.06
N ALA A 30 33.59 1.32 -24.52
CA ALA A 30 32.50 0.37 -24.64
C ALA A 30 32.45 -0.29 -26.04
N ILE A 31 32.04 -1.56 -26.08
CA ILE A 31 31.69 -2.28 -27.31
C ILE A 31 30.18 -2.43 -27.34
N TYR A 32 29.56 -2.13 -28.49
CA TYR A 32 28.12 -2.32 -28.66
C TYR A 32 27.76 -3.81 -28.61
N SER A 33 26.82 -4.17 -27.74
CA SER A 33 26.37 -5.55 -27.53
C SER A 33 24.89 -5.61 -27.20
N THR A 34 24.29 -6.78 -27.39
CA THR A 34 22.97 -7.11 -26.81
C THR A 34 23.04 -7.20 -25.29
N SER A 35 21.89 -7.27 -24.61
CA SER A 35 21.76 -7.31 -23.15
C SER A 35 22.43 -8.53 -22.50
N ASN A 36 22.62 -9.62 -23.24
CA ASN A 36 23.38 -10.80 -22.81
C ASN A 36 24.89 -10.73 -23.15
N GLY A 37 25.39 -9.57 -23.59
CA GLY A 37 26.81 -9.31 -23.83
C GLY A 37 27.35 -9.80 -25.17
N VAL A 38 26.51 -10.21 -26.13
CA VAL A 38 26.98 -10.60 -27.47
C VAL A 38 27.32 -9.35 -28.27
N PRO A 39 28.57 -9.15 -28.71
CA PRO A 39 28.95 -7.98 -29.50
C PRO A 39 28.25 -8.01 -30.85
N MET A 40 27.68 -6.87 -31.25
CA MET A 40 26.99 -6.71 -32.53
C MET A 40 27.76 -5.74 -33.44
N PRO A 41 27.93 -6.06 -34.75
CA PRO A 41 28.67 -5.19 -35.66
C PRO A 41 28.05 -3.80 -35.81
N HIS A 42 26.72 -3.69 -35.77
CA HIS A 42 26.02 -2.42 -35.97
C HIS A 42 24.62 -2.41 -35.29
N PRO A 43 24.22 -1.31 -34.62
CA PRO A 43 22.96 -1.23 -33.86
C PRO A 43 21.69 -1.21 -34.71
N TYR A 44 21.79 -0.90 -36.00
CA TYR A 44 20.64 -0.83 -36.91
C TYR A 44 20.49 -2.04 -37.82
N GLU A 45 21.38 -3.03 -37.71
CA GLU A 45 21.26 -4.26 -38.50
C GLU A 45 20.18 -5.18 -37.93
N THR A 46 19.42 -5.78 -38.85
CA THR A 46 18.35 -6.73 -38.55
C THR A 46 18.42 -7.94 -39.47
N GLN A 47 18.03 -9.11 -38.97
CA GLN A 47 17.97 -10.33 -39.78
C GLN A 47 16.69 -10.34 -40.63
N ARG A 48 16.87 -10.53 -41.93
CA ARG A 48 15.78 -10.69 -42.90
C ARG A 48 16.12 -11.67 -44.01
N CYS A 49 15.10 -12.18 -44.68
CA CYS A 49 15.25 -13.10 -45.81
C CYS A 49 15.59 -12.33 -47.11
N GLY A 50 16.88 -12.11 -47.37
CA GLY A 50 17.36 -11.35 -48.54
C GLY A 50 17.18 -9.84 -48.40
N GLU A 51 17.61 -9.08 -49.43
CA GLU A 51 17.66 -7.60 -49.37
C GLU A 51 16.28 -6.91 -49.41
N ASN A 52 15.19 -7.63 -49.67
CA ASN A 52 13.84 -7.04 -49.72
C ASN A 52 12.78 -7.95 -49.09
N GLY A 53 13.19 -9.01 -48.39
CA GLY A 53 12.26 -9.95 -47.77
C GLY A 53 11.93 -9.66 -46.31
N PRO A 54 11.11 -10.52 -45.68
CA PRO A 54 10.60 -10.32 -44.33
C PRO A 54 11.70 -10.41 -43.27
N LEU A 55 11.48 -9.74 -42.14
CA LEU A 55 12.26 -9.93 -40.91
C LEU A 55 12.08 -11.35 -40.36
N LEU A 56 13.09 -11.84 -39.66
CA LEU A 56 13.05 -13.15 -39.01
C LEU A 56 12.82 -12.98 -37.50
N LEU A 57 11.82 -13.67 -36.94
CA LEU A 57 11.53 -13.63 -35.50
C LEU A 57 12.70 -14.16 -34.64
N GLN A 58 13.64 -14.90 -35.22
CA GLN A 58 14.84 -15.37 -34.52
C GLN A 58 15.87 -14.26 -34.25
N ASP A 59 15.66 -13.05 -34.77
CA ASP A 59 16.56 -11.91 -34.54
C ASP A 59 16.47 -11.43 -33.09
N PHE A 60 17.28 -12.03 -32.23
CA PHE A 60 17.36 -11.63 -30.82
C PHE A 60 17.79 -10.18 -30.65
N HIS A 61 18.68 -9.64 -31.50
CA HIS A 61 19.15 -8.26 -31.37
C HIS A 61 18.00 -7.26 -31.55
N LEU A 62 17.19 -7.45 -32.60
CA LEU A 62 16.01 -6.61 -32.82
C LEU A 62 14.97 -6.76 -31.69
N ILE A 63 14.72 -8.00 -31.23
CA ILE A 63 13.78 -8.27 -30.14
C ILE A 63 14.23 -7.60 -28.85
N ASP A 64 15.51 -7.75 -28.50
CA ASP A 64 16.10 -7.21 -27.27
C ASP A 64 15.98 -5.67 -27.24
N LEU A 65 16.38 -5.00 -28.34
CA LEU A 65 16.28 -3.55 -28.51
C LEU A 65 14.85 -3.03 -28.33
N LEU A 66 13.89 -3.61 -29.06
CA LEU A 66 12.48 -3.18 -28.99
C LEU A 66 11.86 -3.48 -27.62
N SER A 67 12.16 -4.65 -27.06
CA SER A 67 11.58 -5.08 -25.78
C SER A 67 12.03 -4.22 -24.60
N HIS A 68 13.28 -3.71 -24.63
CA HIS A 68 13.77 -2.78 -23.63
C HIS A 68 13.19 -1.38 -23.82
N PHE A 69 13.16 -0.87 -25.06
CA PHE A 69 12.55 0.41 -25.40
C PHE A 69 11.10 0.51 -24.90
N ASP A 70 10.30 -0.52 -25.12
CA ASP A 70 8.90 -0.61 -24.67
C ASP A 70 8.74 -0.52 -23.14
N ARG A 71 9.82 -0.68 -22.37
CA ARG A 71 9.83 -0.79 -20.89
C ARG A 71 10.72 0.25 -20.21
N GLU A 72 11.23 1.25 -20.92
CA GLU A 72 12.04 2.31 -20.33
C GLU A 72 11.24 3.21 -19.36
N ARG A 73 9.93 3.35 -19.58
CA ARG A 73 9.08 4.23 -18.77
C ARG A 73 8.57 3.49 -17.53
N ILE A 74 8.82 4.06 -16.37
CA ILE A 74 8.18 3.70 -15.10
C ILE A 74 7.02 4.65 -14.82
N PRO A 75 6.07 4.31 -13.92
CA PRO A 75 5.10 5.27 -13.44
C PRO A 75 5.82 6.53 -12.94
N GLU A 76 5.32 7.71 -13.33
CA GLU A 76 5.82 8.94 -12.72
C GLU A 76 5.35 9.05 -11.27
N ARG A 77 5.90 10.01 -10.51
CA ARG A 77 5.37 10.31 -9.18
C ARG A 77 3.95 10.88 -9.33
N VAL A 78 3.00 10.39 -8.53
CA VAL A 78 1.59 10.86 -8.55
C VAL A 78 1.49 12.38 -8.44
N VAL A 79 2.30 12.95 -7.55
CA VAL A 79 2.56 14.39 -7.40
C VAL A 79 4.05 14.63 -7.49
N HIS A 80 4.46 15.86 -7.82
CA HIS A 80 5.87 16.20 -7.98
C HIS A 80 6.58 15.44 -9.10
N ALA A 81 5.86 15.12 -10.18
CA ALA A 81 6.39 14.39 -11.33
C ALA A 81 7.49 15.18 -12.05
N LYS A 82 7.20 16.43 -12.44
CA LYS A 82 8.21 17.33 -13.03
C LYS A 82 9.20 17.80 -11.96
N GLY A 83 10.48 17.57 -12.19
CA GLY A 83 11.52 18.01 -11.26
C GLY A 83 12.93 17.85 -11.78
N SER A 84 13.88 18.38 -11.02
CA SER A 84 15.31 18.26 -11.31
C SER A 84 16.08 18.14 -9.99
N GLY A 85 17.27 17.57 -10.02
CA GLY A 85 18.03 17.32 -8.82
C GLY A 85 19.52 17.43 -9.03
N ALA A 86 20.23 17.53 -7.91
CA ALA A 86 21.68 17.61 -7.87
C ALA A 86 22.22 16.99 -6.58
N HIS A 87 23.52 16.71 -6.58
CA HIS A 87 24.27 16.16 -5.47
C HIS A 87 25.10 17.25 -4.80
N GLY A 88 25.43 17.02 -3.53
CA GLY A 88 26.13 17.99 -2.73
C GLY A 88 26.55 17.45 -1.38
N PHE A 89 26.83 18.38 -0.48
CA PHE A 89 27.05 18.06 0.92
C PHE A 89 26.40 19.09 1.83
N PHE A 90 25.91 18.60 2.97
CA PHE A 90 25.61 19.40 4.14
C PHE A 90 26.86 19.54 5.01
N GLU A 91 27.00 20.69 5.68
CA GLU A 91 28.03 20.98 6.67
C GLU A 91 27.39 21.59 7.93
N CYS A 92 27.63 20.99 9.09
CA CYS A 92 27.19 21.55 10.37
C CYS A 92 28.07 22.76 10.74
N THR A 93 27.46 23.93 10.91
CA THR A 93 28.18 25.18 11.24
C THR A 93 28.06 25.54 12.71
N ASN A 94 26.90 25.23 13.30
CA ASN A 94 26.53 25.57 14.66
C ASN A 94 25.90 24.32 15.32
N PRO A 95 26.71 23.48 15.98
CA PRO A 95 26.23 22.26 16.61
C PRO A 95 25.11 22.49 17.62
N ILE A 96 24.25 21.48 17.76
CA ILE A 96 23.11 21.45 18.70
C ILE A 96 23.06 20.15 19.51
N PRO A 97 24.18 19.68 20.11
CA PRO A 97 24.20 18.43 20.88
C PRO A 97 23.28 18.47 22.11
N GLU A 98 22.87 19.66 22.55
CA GLU A 98 21.88 19.86 23.63
C GLU A 98 20.43 19.59 23.21
N LEU A 99 20.14 19.57 21.90
CA LEU A 99 18.77 19.38 21.37
C LEU A 99 18.57 18.00 20.75
N THR A 100 19.62 17.41 20.16
CA THR A 100 19.49 16.15 19.43
C THR A 100 20.74 15.28 19.54
N GLN A 101 20.53 13.97 19.64
CA GLN A 101 21.60 12.97 19.50
C GLN A 101 21.98 12.68 18.05
N ALA A 102 21.30 13.30 17.07
CA ALA A 102 21.60 13.11 15.66
C ALA A 102 23.03 13.59 15.35
N ASP A 103 23.89 12.64 15.04
CA ASP A 103 25.32 12.83 14.87
C ASP A 103 25.67 13.87 13.78
N LEU A 104 24.81 14.04 12.76
CA LEU A 104 24.88 15.10 11.74
C LEU A 104 25.03 16.52 12.34
N PHE A 105 24.45 16.77 13.51
CA PHE A 105 24.46 18.08 14.19
C PHE A 105 25.35 18.12 15.43
N GLY A 106 26.15 17.08 15.66
CA GLY A 106 26.96 16.94 16.89
C GLY A 106 28.25 17.76 16.88
N THR A 107 28.85 17.99 15.71
CA THR A 107 30.20 18.58 15.60
C THR A 107 30.30 19.58 14.46
N LYS A 108 30.96 20.73 14.73
CA LYS A 108 31.18 21.77 13.74
C LYS A 108 32.11 21.27 12.62
N GLY A 109 31.79 21.60 11.38
CA GLY A 109 32.51 21.16 10.18
C GLY A 109 32.18 19.73 9.74
N LYS A 110 31.29 19.01 10.45
CA LYS A 110 30.90 17.66 10.05
C LYS A 110 30.14 17.72 8.73
N LYS A 111 30.61 16.95 7.75
CA LYS A 111 30.03 16.88 6.40
C LYS A 111 29.20 15.63 6.19
N CYS A 112 28.08 15.76 5.47
CA CYS A 112 27.22 14.65 5.08
C CYS A 112 26.87 14.77 3.59
N PRO A 113 27.12 13.74 2.77
CA PRO A 113 26.68 13.73 1.38
C PRO A 113 25.17 13.81 1.27
N ILE A 114 24.68 14.63 0.34
CA ILE A 114 23.24 14.81 0.11
C ILE A 114 22.86 14.63 -1.36
N THR A 115 21.61 14.27 -1.59
CA THR A 115 20.92 14.42 -2.88
C THR A 115 19.71 15.30 -2.66
N VAL A 116 19.54 16.33 -3.50
CA VAL A 116 18.39 17.22 -3.46
C VAL A 116 17.59 17.07 -4.75
N ARG A 117 16.27 17.01 -4.63
CA ARG A 117 15.34 17.08 -5.76
C ARG A 117 14.34 18.19 -5.55
N PHE A 118 14.25 19.06 -6.54
CA PHE A 118 13.23 20.09 -6.69
C PHE A 118 12.15 19.63 -7.66
N SER A 119 10.95 20.18 -7.53
CA SER A 119 9.81 19.80 -8.40
C SER A 119 8.68 20.81 -8.34
N THR A 120 7.78 20.80 -9.32
CA THR A 120 6.41 21.32 -9.16
C THR A 120 5.56 20.29 -8.39
N VAL A 121 4.23 20.39 -8.36
CA VAL A 121 3.33 19.46 -7.65
C VAL A 121 2.31 18.83 -8.59
N GLY A 122 1.48 19.65 -9.24
CA GLY A 122 0.28 19.20 -9.96
C GLY A 122 0.59 18.60 -11.33
N GLY A 123 1.53 19.21 -12.06
CA GLY A 123 1.85 18.80 -13.44
C GLY A 123 2.50 17.42 -13.56
N GLU A 124 2.31 16.79 -14.74
CA GLU A 124 2.99 15.54 -15.12
C GLU A 124 4.49 15.79 -15.40
N SER A 125 5.27 14.74 -15.59
CA SER A 125 6.73 14.79 -15.84
C SER A 125 7.13 15.67 -17.03
N GLY A 126 6.26 15.80 -18.03
CA GLY A 126 6.46 16.68 -19.20
C GLY A 126 5.94 18.11 -19.05
N SER A 127 5.38 18.49 -17.89
CA SER A 127 4.82 19.83 -17.68
C SER A 127 5.90 20.94 -17.57
N PRO A 128 5.55 22.23 -17.77
CA PRO A 128 6.49 23.33 -17.63
C PRO A 128 6.93 23.60 -16.18
N ASP A 129 8.22 23.88 -15.96
CA ASP A 129 8.81 24.23 -14.65
C ASP A 129 8.21 25.49 -14.01
N LEU A 130 7.72 26.42 -14.83
CA LEU A 130 7.25 27.75 -14.40
C LEU A 130 5.73 27.83 -14.23
N ALA A 131 5.04 26.70 -14.13
CA ALA A 131 3.63 26.69 -13.70
C ALA A 131 3.48 27.34 -12.31
N ARG A 132 2.40 28.08 -12.08
CA ARG A 132 2.07 28.59 -10.73
C ARG A 132 1.67 27.43 -9.84
N ASP A 133 2.55 27.06 -8.91
CA ASP A 133 2.46 25.82 -8.15
C ASP A 133 3.32 25.92 -6.88
N PRO A 134 3.09 25.17 -5.79
CA PRO A 134 4.15 24.97 -4.81
C PRO A 134 5.35 24.28 -5.47
N ARG A 135 6.52 24.38 -4.86
CA ARG A 135 7.69 23.61 -5.28
C ARG A 135 8.07 22.61 -4.22
N GLY A 136 8.26 21.35 -4.61
CA GLY A 136 8.91 20.35 -3.76
C GLY A 136 10.38 20.68 -3.57
N PHE A 137 10.89 20.46 -2.36
CA PHE A 137 12.27 20.67 -1.95
C PHE A 137 12.70 19.48 -1.09
N SER A 138 13.01 18.34 -1.69
CA SER A 138 13.35 17.13 -0.95
C SER A 138 14.86 16.94 -0.82
N VAL A 139 15.35 16.67 0.38
CA VAL A 139 16.78 16.45 0.68
C VAL A 139 16.97 15.08 1.33
N LYS A 140 17.87 14.26 0.78
CA LYS A 140 18.30 12.97 1.34
C LYS A 140 19.69 13.14 1.90
N PHE A 141 19.84 13.01 3.22
CA PHE A 141 21.12 13.02 3.92
C PHE A 141 21.59 11.58 4.14
N ARG A 142 22.79 11.25 3.66
CA ARG A 142 23.39 9.92 3.85
C ARG A 142 24.24 9.92 5.11
N THR A 143 23.58 9.82 6.27
CA THR A 143 24.24 9.85 7.58
C THR A 143 24.92 8.51 7.89
N GLU A 144 25.76 8.49 8.92
CA GLU A 144 26.42 7.28 9.41
C GLU A 144 25.45 6.30 10.10
N ASP A 145 24.31 6.79 10.58
CA ASP A 145 23.25 6.01 11.23
C ASP A 145 22.06 5.69 10.29
N GLY A 146 22.20 5.95 8.99
CA GLY A 146 21.19 5.68 7.97
C GLY A 146 20.78 6.92 7.17
N ASN A 147 19.90 6.73 6.19
CA ASN A 147 19.40 7.86 5.41
C ASN A 147 18.39 8.66 6.24
N TRP A 148 18.51 9.99 6.20
CA TRP A 148 17.47 10.92 6.65
C TRP A 148 16.88 11.61 5.44
N ASP A 149 15.56 11.52 5.25
CA ASP A 149 14.89 12.20 4.14
C ASP A 149 14.02 13.34 4.66
N MET A 150 14.44 14.57 4.40
CA MET A 150 13.63 15.75 4.65
C MET A 150 12.81 16.08 3.40
N VAL A 151 11.54 15.70 3.42
CA VAL A 151 10.63 15.83 2.28
C VAL A 151 9.79 17.10 2.44
N ALA A 152 10.34 18.20 1.94
CA ALA A 152 9.90 19.58 2.19
C ALA A 152 9.29 20.25 0.93
N ASN A 153 8.75 21.45 1.12
CA ASN A 153 8.26 22.35 0.05
C ASN A 153 8.92 23.73 0.13
N ASN A 154 8.71 24.59 -0.87
CA ASN A 154 9.16 25.99 -0.86
C ASN A 154 8.26 26.94 -0.04
N THR A 155 7.21 26.42 0.58
CA THR A 155 6.28 27.17 1.44
C THR A 155 6.29 26.60 2.86
N PRO A 156 6.16 27.45 3.91
CA PRO A 156 6.21 27.02 5.30
C PRO A 156 4.94 26.30 5.77
N VAL A 157 3.87 26.35 4.97
CA VAL A 157 2.56 25.76 5.28
C VAL A 157 2.04 24.96 4.08
N PHE A 158 0.96 24.22 4.30
CA PHE A 158 0.26 23.47 3.26
C PHE A 158 -1.24 23.81 3.22
N PHE A 159 -1.96 23.28 2.24
CA PHE A 159 -3.38 23.60 1.99
C PHE A 159 -4.36 22.94 2.97
N LEU A 160 -3.91 21.94 3.72
CA LEU A 160 -4.79 21.11 4.55
C LEU A 160 -4.09 20.69 5.84
N ARG A 161 -4.91 20.41 6.85
CA ARG A 161 -4.52 19.85 8.15
C ARG A 161 -5.14 18.47 8.43
N ASP A 162 -6.14 18.07 7.65
CA ASP A 162 -6.74 16.72 7.72
C ASP A 162 -6.21 15.85 6.57
N PRO A 163 -5.49 14.75 6.83
CA PRO A 163 -4.82 13.97 5.79
C PRO A 163 -5.77 13.32 4.78
N ALA A 164 -7.01 12.98 5.18
CA ALA A 164 -8.02 12.41 4.29
C ALA A 164 -8.40 13.35 3.14
N LYS A 165 -8.15 14.66 3.28
CA LYS A 165 -8.38 15.66 2.24
C LYS A 165 -7.34 15.61 1.12
N PHE A 166 -6.18 14.98 1.33
CA PHE A 166 -5.05 15.03 0.38
C PHE A 166 -5.39 14.47 -1.02
N PRO A 167 -5.99 13.27 -1.17
CA PRO A 167 -6.36 12.78 -2.50
C PRO A 167 -7.37 13.69 -3.20
N MET A 168 -8.37 14.18 -2.47
CA MET A 168 -9.39 15.08 -2.99
C MET A 168 -8.79 16.41 -3.45
N PHE A 169 -7.90 16.99 -2.64
CA PHE A 169 -7.15 18.19 -3.01
C PHE A 169 -6.30 17.97 -4.25
N ILE A 170 -5.51 16.90 -4.31
CA ILE A 170 -4.65 16.63 -5.47
C ILE A 170 -5.45 16.40 -6.75
N HIS A 171 -6.61 15.74 -6.69
CA HIS A 171 -7.50 15.61 -7.85
C HIS A 171 -7.92 16.98 -8.40
N THR A 172 -8.11 17.98 -7.52
CA THR A 172 -8.45 19.35 -7.94
C THR A 172 -7.28 20.12 -8.57
N GLN A 173 -6.07 19.58 -8.55
CA GLN A 173 -4.87 20.15 -9.19
C GLN A 173 -4.45 19.36 -10.45
N LYS A 174 -5.14 18.24 -10.72
CA LYS A 174 -4.86 17.31 -11.81
C LYS A 174 -5.89 17.48 -12.92
N ARG A 175 -5.86 16.57 -13.89
CA ARG A 175 -6.76 16.59 -15.04
C ARG A 175 -8.17 16.20 -14.66
N ASP A 176 -9.13 16.84 -15.31
CA ASP A 176 -10.53 16.45 -15.23
C ASP A 176 -10.72 15.02 -15.79
N PRO A 177 -11.50 14.16 -15.11
CA PRO A 177 -11.61 12.75 -15.50
C PRO A 177 -12.38 12.52 -16.80
N GLN A 178 -13.24 13.45 -17.24
CA GLN A 178 -14.01 13.30 -18.47
C GLN A 178 -13.25 13.82 -19.69
N THR A 179 -12.66 15.01 -19.56
CA THR A 179 -12.05 15.76 -20.68
C THR A 179 -10.54 15.60 -20.75
N HIS A 180 -9.91 15.16 -19.65
CA HIS A 180 -8.46 15.07 -19.49
C HIS A 180 -7.71 16.40 -19.68
N LEU A 181 -8.42 17.53 -19.61
CA LEU A 181 -7.84 18.87 -19.68
C LEU A 181 -7.26 19.29 -18.33
N ASN A 182 -6.32 20.23 -18.36
CA ASN A 182 -5.69 20.81 -17.17
C ASN A 182 -6.24 22.22 -16.87
N HIS A 183 -5.70 22.87 -15.83
CA HIS A 183 -6.11 24.22 -15.40
C HIS A 183 -5.63 25.39 -16.29
N MET A 184 -4.95 25.12 -17.40
CA MET A 184 -4.24 26.13 -18.21
C MET A 184 -4.84 26.35 -19.60
N ASP A 185 -5.92 25.65 -19.98
CA ASP A 185 -6.57 25.84 -21.28
C ASP A 185 -7.72 26.87 -21.21
N ASP A 186 -7.86 27.77 -22.18
CA ASP A 186 -8.93 28.80 -22.18
C ASP A 186 -10.26 28.32 -22.79
N SER A 187 -10.51 27.00 -22.84
CA SER A 187 -11.72 26.45 -23.48
C SER A 187 -12.96 26.53 -22.57
N PHE A 188 -14.17 26.54 -23.16
CA PHE A 188 -15.44 26.53 -22.42
C PHE A 188 -15.54 25.41 -21.36
N MET A 189 -14.81 24.30 -21.55
CA MET A 189 -14.71 23.16 -20.64
C MET A 189 -13.79 23.41 -19.43
N VAL A 190 -12.85 24.37 -19.49
CA VAL A 190 -11.99 24.74 -18.35
C VAL A 190 -12.75 25.48 -17.26
N CYS A 191 -13.91 26.06 -17.57
CA CYS A 191 -14.82 26.57 -16.54
C CYS A 191 -15.22 25.49 -15.52
N LEU A 192 -15.27 24.22 -15.91
CA LEU A 192 -15.58 23.11 -15.00
C LEU A 192 -14.40 22.82 -14.06
N ILE A 193 -13.17 22.91 -14.56
CA ILE A 193 -11.94 22.54 -13.84
C ILE A 193 -11.49 23.64 -12.89
N LEU A 194 -11.64 24.90 -13.28
CA LEU A 194 -11.39 26.04 -12.38
C LEU A 194 -12.55 26.27 -11.42
N MET A 195 -13.78 25.86 -11.77
CA MET A 195 -14.83 25.65 -10.79
C MET A 195 -14.41 24.59 -9.77
N ILE A 196 -13.84 23.45 -10.16
CA ILE A 196 -13.37 22.42 -9.20
C ILE A 196 -12.30 22.99 -8.24
N PHE A 197 -11.34 23.79 -8.74
CA PHE A 197 -10.32 24.44 -7.92
C PHE A 197 -10.93 25.40 -6.89
N TRP A 198 -11.71 26.40 -7.32
CA TRP A 198 -12.31 27.38 -6.41
C TRP A 198 -13.43 26.80 -5.54
N ASN A 199 -14.17 25.82 -6.06
CA ASN A 199 -15.19 25.09 -5.29
C ASN A 199 -14.52 24.31 -4.14
N TYR A 200 -13.43 23.59 -4.39
CA TYR A 200 -12.73 22.92 -3.30
C TYR A 200 -12.22 23.91 -2.25
N LEU A 201 -11.55 24.99 -2.66
CA LEU A 201 -10.98 25.97 -1.72
C LEU A 201 -12.06 26.71 -0.92
N SER A 202 -13.18 27.08 -1.56
CA SER A 202 -14.29 27.76 -0.88
C SER A 202 -15.05 26.85 0.09
N GLU A 203 -14.90 25.54 0.00
CA GLU A 203 -15.46 24.54 0.91
C GLU A 203 -14.44 24.05 1.97
N ASN A 204 -13.17 24.45 1.86
CA ASN A 204 -12.07 24.11 2.77
C ASN A 204 -11.24 25.37 3.09
N PRO A 205 -11.83 26.32 3.86
CA PRO A 205 -11.21 27.62 4.15
C PRO A 205 -9.87 27.54 4.89
N GLU A 206 -9.50 26.41 5.51
CA GLU A 206 -8.19 26.26 6.15
C GLU A 206 -7.00 26.38 5.16
N SER A 207 -7.29 26.25 3.86
CA SER A 207 -6.32 26.38 2.77
C SER A 207 -5.85 27.83 2.52
N ILE A 208 -6.56 28.83 3.06
CA ILE A 208 -6.43 30.24 2.69
C ILE A 208 -4.99 30.77 2.77
N HIS A 209 -4.23 30.36 3.79
CA HIS A 209 -2.86 30.80 3.98
C HIS A 209 -1.96 30.35 2.82
N GLN A 210 -2.03 29.06 2.46
CA GLN A 210 -1.23 28.52 1.37
C GLN A 210 -1.71 29.01 0.01
N VAL A 211 -3.02 29.25 -0.17
CA VAL A 211 -3.57 29.87 -1.39
C VAL A 211 -3.00 31.27 -1.59
N MET A 212 -2.91 32.06 -0.53
CA MET A 212 -2.29 33.39 -0.62
C MET A 212 -0.83 33.31 -1.06
N ILE A 213 -0.05 32.37 -0.51
CA ILE A 213 1.35 32.18 -0.89
C ILE A 213 1.47 31.72 -2.36
N LEU A 214 0.60 30.79 -2.79
CA LEU A 214 0.56 30.28 -4.17
C LEU A 214 0.23 31.37 -5.20
N MET A 215 -0.75 32.23 -4.90
CA MET A 215 -1.18 33.29 -5.82
C MET A 215 -0.31 34.55 -5.73
N GLY A 216 0.53 34.66 -4.69
CA GLY A 216 1.58 35.68 -4.60
C GLY A 216 2.83 35.33 -5.41
N ASP A 217 3.89 36.10 -5.18
CA ASP A 217 5.15 35.99 -5.94
C ASP A 217 5.87 34.64 -5.75
N ARG A 218 5.66 33.95 -4.63
CA ARG A 218 6.29 32.64 -4.36
C ARG A 218 5.71 31.49 -5.19
N GLY A 219 4.62 31.71 -5.92
CA GLY A 219 4.00 30.71 -6.79
C GLY A 219 4.80 30.37 -8.04
N ILE A 220 5.70 31.27 -8.48
CA ILE A 220 6.56 31.08 -9.65
C ILE A 220 7.98 31.59 -9.30
N PRO A 221 8.80 30.79 -8.60
CA PRO A 221 10.17 31.19 -8.31
C PRO A 221 11.01 31.29 -9.59
N ASP A 222 11.97 32.22 -9.61
CA ASP A 222 12.94 32.36 -10.71
C ASP A 222 14.03 31.28 -10.60
N GLY A 223 13.68 30.05 -10.95
CA GLY A 223 14.56 28.90 -10.80
C GLY A 223 14.66 28.38 -9.35
N TYR A 224 15.19 27.16 -9.21
CA TYR A 224 15.23 26.48 -7.91
C TYR A 224 16.21 27.13 -6.91
N ARG A 225 17.24 27.82 -7.39
CA ARG A 225 18.29 28.39 -6.55
C ARG A 225 17.83 29.62 -5.75
N PHE A 226 16.75 30.27 -6.16
CA PHE A 226 16.22 31.50 -5.56
C PHE A 226 14.92 31.28 -4.79
N MET A 227 14.73 30.08 -4.23
CA MET A 227 13.64 29.79 -3.31
C MET A 227 14.14 29.22 -1.99
N HIS A 228 13.40 29.50 -0.94
CA HIS A 228 13.56 28.82 0.35
C HIS A 228 12.95 27.41 0.30
N GLY A 229 13.35 26.56 1.22
CA GLY A 229 12.69 25.29 1.53
C GLY A 229 12.24 25.26 2.99
N TYR A 230 11.20 24.49 3.28
CA TYR A 230 10.61 24.36 4.61
C TYR A 230 10.14 22.93 4.79
N ALA A 231 10.45 22.31 5.93
CA ALA A 231 9.87 21.02 6.31
C ALA A 231 8.34 21.05 6.31
N GLY A 232 7.76 22.22 6.62
CA GLY A 232 6.33 22.45 6.81
C GLY A 232 5.88 21.90 8.15
N HIS A 233 6.04 20.60 8.34
CA HIS A 233 5.69 19.92 9.57
C HIS A 233 6.60 20.31 10.73
N THR A 234 6.02 20.26 11.93
CA THR A 234 6.78 20.17 13.17
C THR A 234 7.39 18.78 13.29
N MET A 235 8.67 18.73 13.65
CA MET A 235 9.44 17.52 13.93
C MET A 235 9.80 17.48 15.41
N LYS A 236 10.27 16.34 15.90
CA LYS A 236 10.85 16.22 17.24
C LYS A 236 12.36 16.03 17.16
N LEU A 237 13.09 16.78 17.95
CA LEU A 237 14.51 16.60 18.19
C LEU A 237 14.68 15.96 19.56
N VAL A 238 15.36 14.82 19.61
CA VAL A 238 15.52 13.99 20.83
C VAL A 238 16.98 13.93 21.22
N ASN A 239 17.29 14.34 22.44
CA ASN A 239 18.63 14.33 23.00
C ASN A 239 18.98 12.95 23.62
N LYS A 240 20.26 12.75 23.96
CA LYS A 240 20.83 11.51 24.53
C LYS A 240 20.26 11.14 25.90
N ASP A 241 19.78 12.11 26.67
CA ASP A 241 19.15 11.90 27.97
C ASP A 241 17.64 11.57 27.86
N GLY A 242 17.08 11.58 26.66
CA GLY A 242 15.66 11.39 26.39
C GLY A 242 14.82 12.65 26.49
N SER A 243 15.40 13.81 26.83
CA SER A 243 14.73 15.10 26.67
C SER A 243 14.50 15.40 25.19
N TRP A 244 13.46 16.17 24.89
CA TRP A 244 13.10 16.47 23.50
C TRP A 244 12.40 17.82 23.36
N VAL A 245 12.49 18.37 22.14
CA VAL A 245 11.82 19.62 21.75
C VAL A 245 11.14 19.45 20.39
N TYR A 246 10.10 20.23 20.14
CA TYR A 246 9.55 20.43 18.81
C TYR A 246 10.44 21.34 17.99
N ALA A 247 10.57 21.08 16.69
CA ALA A 247 11.35 21.89 15.78
C ALA A 247 10.66 22.08 14.42
N GLN A 248 10.70 23.30 13.90
CA GLN A 248 10.45 23.59 12.48
C GLN A 248 11.79 23.84 11.79
N ILE A 249 12.01 23.19 10.64
CA ILE A 249 13.28 23.26 9.90
C ILE A 249 13.09 24.10 8.64
N HIS A 250 13.97 25.08 8.45
CA HIS A 250 13.97 26.07 7.38
C HIS A 250 15.27 25.97 6.59
N MET A 251 15.18 26.01 5.26
CA MET A 251 16.31 26.01 4.32
C MET A 251 16.32 27.34 3.57
N LYS A 252 17.13 28.28 4.03
CA LYS A 252 17.16 29.65 3.54
C LYS A 252 18.21 29.80 2.44
N SER A 253 17.77 29.96 1.19
CA SER A 253 18.65 30.26 0.06
C SER A 253 19.57 31.43 0.38
N GLN A 254 20.87 31.23 0.15
CA GLN A 254 21.89 32.27 0.32
C GLN A 254 21.98 33.18 -0.92
N GLN A 255 21.30 32.81 -2.01
CA GLN A 255 21.19 33.61 -3.24
C GLN A 255 20.06 34.67 -3.15
N GLY A 256 19.32 34.68 -2.05
CA GLY A 256 18.09 35.46 -1.89
C GLY A 256 16.88 34.79 -2.54
N THR A 257 15.76 35.49 -2.57
CA THR A 257 14.52 35.03 -3.22
C THR A 257 14.16 35.87 -4.42
N LYS A 258 13.79 35.22 -5.52
CA LYS A 258 13.35 35.85 -6.77
C LYS A 258 12.13 35.13 -7.32
N PHE A 259 11.36 35.83 -8.14
CA PHE A 259 10.15 35.32 -8.77
C PHE A 259 10.06 35.77 -10.23
N ILE A 260 9.23 35.08 -11.00
CA ILE A 260 8.87 35.41 -12.37
C ILE A 260 7.37 35.75 -12.38
N THR A 261 6.98 36.76 -13.15
CA THR A 261 5.57 37.11 -13.31
C THR A 261 4.83 36.04 -14.12
N GLN A 262 3.48 36.05 -14.06
CA GLN A 262 2.70 35.09 -14.85
C GLN A 262 2.96 35.28 -16.36
N GLU A 263 3.06 36.52 -16.82
CA GLU A 263 3.30 36.87 -18.21
C GLU A 263 4.70 36.46 -18.68
N ASP A 264 5.74 36.74 -17.87
CA ASP A 264 7.12 36.39 -18.23
C ASP A 264 7.34 34.87 -18.26
N SER A 265 6.59 34.13 -17.45
CA SER A 265 6.69 32.66 -17.39
C SER A 265 6.40 31.99 -18.74
N LEU A 266 5.53 32.59 -19.55
CA LEU A 266 5.11 32.08 -20.85
C LEU A 266 6.18 32.25 -21.94
N THR A 267 7.19 33.10 -21.70
CA THR A 267 8.25 33.40 -22.66
C THR A 267 9.51 32.55 -22.47
N LYS A 268 9.59 31.81 -21.35
CA LYS A 268 10.75 31.01 -20.96
C LYS A 268 10.58 29.54 -21.36
N SER A 269 11.70 28.82 -21.39
CA SER A 269 11.71 27.38 -21.66
C SER A 269 10.85 26.62 -20.64
N ALA A 270 10.16 25.57 -21.09
CA ALA A 270 9.44 24.63 -20.22
C ALA A 270 10.36 23.92 -19.21
N ASP A 271 11.68 23.90 -19.45
CA ASP A 271 12.70 23.28 -18.60
C ASP A 271 13.60 24.32 -17.91
N TYR A 272 13.13 25.57 -17.79
CA TYR A 272 13.94 26.70 -17.31
C TYR A 272 14.64 26.46 -15.97
N SER A 273 13.93 25.93 -14.96
CA SER A 273 14.47 25.79 -13.61
C SER A 273 15.48 24.65 -13.51
N GLY A 274 15.23 23.54 -14.22
CA GLY A 274 16.18 22.44 -14.35
C GLY A 274 17.45 22.86 -15.08
N LYS A 275 17.29 23.59 -16.19
CA LYS A 275 18.41 24.15 -16.96
C LYS A 275 19.26 25.12 -16.13
N ASP A 276 18.64 26.08 -15.43
CA ASP A 276 19.34 27.02 -14.55
C ASP A 276 20.17 26.29 -13.48
N LEU A 277 19.59 25.29 -12.82
CA LEU A 277 20.31 24.52 -11.80
C LEU A 277 21.51 23.78 -12.39
N PHE A 278 21.31 23.10 -13.52
CA PHE A 278 22.35 22.30 -14.17
C PHE A 278 23.52 23.17 -14.64
N GLU A 279 23.22 24.26 -15.36
CA GLU A 279 24.22 25.18 -15.89
C GLU A 279 24.97 25.91 -14.78
N ALA A 280 24.28 26.33 -13.71
CA ALA A 280 24.94 26.95 -12.56
C ALA A 280 25.99 26.03 -11.92
N ILE A 281 25.65 24.77 -11.69
CA ILE A 281 26.59 23.79 -11.12
C ILE A 281 27.74 23.50 -12.09
N GLN A 282 27.45 23.37 -13.38
CA GLN A 282 28.46 23.13 -14.41
C GLN A 282 29.47 24.28 -14.52
N ASN A 283 29.01 25.52 -14.31
CA ASN A 283 29.84 26.72 -14.35
C ASN A 283 30.57 27.02 -13.02
N GLY A 284 30.37 26.22 -11.98
CA GLY A 284 30.98 26.42 -10.66
C GLY A 284 30.21 27.38 -9.73
N ASP A 285 29.04 27.87 -10.15
CA ASP A 285 28.14 28.74 -9.38
C ASP A 285 27.25 27.91 -8.43
N TYR A 286 27.89 27.23 -7.49
CA TYR A 286 27.26 26.27 -6.59
C TYR A 286 26.22 26.93 -5.67
N PRO A 287 24.91 26.59 -5.79
CA PRO A 287 23.89 27.18 -4.94
C PRO A 287 23.97 26.64 -3.50
N LYS A 288 23.64 27.52 -2.54
CA LYS A 288 23.74 27.24 -1.10
C LYS A 288 22.46 27.59 -0.35
N TRP A 289 22.20 26.85 0.72
CA TRP A 289 21.12 27.11 1.65
C TRP A 289 21.60 26.98 3.08
N SER A 290 21.30 27.98 3.92
CA SER A 290 21.43 27.87 5.37
C SER A 290 20.32 26.98 5.91
N VAL A 291 20.67 26.03 6.78
CA VAL A 291 19.69 25.22 7.53
C VAL A 291 19.51 25.86 8.90
N GLU A 292 18.29 26.25 9.20
CA GLU A 292 17.89 26.98 10.40
C GLU A 292 16.70 26.29 11.07
N ILE A 293 16.60 26.39 12.39
CA ILE A 293 15.51 25.78 13.16
C ILE A 293 14.83 26.81 14.06
N GLN A 294 13.52 26.66 14.24
CA GLN A 294 12.78 27.20 15.38
C GLN A 294 12.50 26.04 16.35
N THR A 295 12.48 26.29 17.65
CA THR A 295 12.23 25.25 18.66
C THR A 295 11.18 25.66 19.68
N MET A 296 10.37 24.70 20.12
CA MET A 296 9.48 24.82 21.28
C MET A 296 9.64 23.61 22.19
N THR A 297 9.77 23.82 23.49
CA THR A 297 9.58 22.76 24.48
C THR A 297 8.12 22.31 24.50
N PRO A 298 7.81 21.12 25.03
CA PRO A 298 6.41 20.66 25.15
C PRO A 298 5.55 21.65 25.94
N LYS A 299 6.14 22.28 26.97
CA LYS A 299 5.47 23.29 27.79
C LYS A 299 5.18 24.58 27.02
N GLU A 300 6.15 25.06 26.25
CA GLU A 300 5.94 26.23 25.38
C GLU A 300 4.90 25.98 24.30
N ALA A 301 4.78 24.74 23.79
CA ALA A 301 3.73 24.37 22.84
C ALA A 301 2.33 24.44 23.47
N GLU A 302 2.16 23.98 24.71
CA GLU A 302 0.89 24.17 25.45
C GLU A 302 0.59 25.65 25.65
N ASP A 303 1.57 26.44 26.10
CA ASP A 303 1.37 27.86 26.37
C ASP A 303 1.12 28.65 25.07
N ALA A 304 1.71 28.24 23.94
CA ALA A 304 1.42 28.80 22.61
C ALA A 304 -0.03 28.53 22.19
N TRP A 305 -0.57 27.35 22.49
CA TRP A 305 -1.99 27.06 22.26
C TRP A 305 -2.91 27.88 23.18
N GLU A 306 -2.62 27.92 24.48
CA GLU A 306 -3.48 28.62 25.44
C GLU A 306 -3.51 30.13 25.19
N ASN A 307 -2.35 30.74 24.96
CA ASN A 307 -2.21 32.19 24.85
C ASN A 307 -2.41 32.71 23.42
N ASP A 308 -1.90 32.00 22.41
CA ASP A 308 -1.85 32.49 21.02
C ASP A 308 -2.64 31.62 20.04
N LYS A 309 -3.23 30.51 20.48
CA LYS A 309 -3.96 29.54 19.65
C LYS A 309 -3.12 28.95 18.51
N ILE A 310 -1.80 28.89 18.71
CA ILE A 310 -0.88 28.26 17.75
C ILE A 310 -0.86 26.76 18.01
N ASN A 311 -1.28 25.97 17.02
CA ASN A 311 -1.17 24.52 17.08
C ASN A 311 0.10 24.03 16.38
N VAL A 312 1.01 23.44 17.15
CA VAL A 312 2.26 22.85 16.63
C VAL A 312 2.04 21.67 15.68
N PHE A 313 0.86 21.04 15.68
CA PHE A 313 0.53 19.93 14.79
C PHE A 313 -0.29 20.34 13.57
N ASP A 314 -0.54 21.64 13.40
CA ASP A 314 -1.32 22.17 12.29
C ASP A 314 -0.41 22.70 11.19
N LEU A 315 -0.34 21.95 10.09
CA LEU A 315 0.47 22.25 8.91
C LEU A 315 0.06 23.53 8.17
N THR A 316 -1.08 24.14 8.52
CA THR A 316 -1.54 25.41 7.92
C THR A 316 -1.04 26.64 8.68
N HIS A 317 -0.42 26.45 9.85
CA HIS A 317 0.06 27.51 10.73
C HIS A 317 1.58 27.70 10.68
N VAL A 318 2.02 28.94 10.95
CA VAL A 318 3.44 29.29 11.10
C VAL A 318 3.75 29.71 12.53
N TRP A 319 4.99 29.52 12.97
CA TRP A 319 5.44 29.99 14.26
C TRP A 319 6.01 31.41 14.14
N PRO A 320 5.48 32.40 14.89
CA PRO A 320 5.98 33.78 14.83
C PRO A 320 7.47 33.85 15.17
N GLN A 321 8.29 34.28 14.22
CA GLN A 321 9.75 34.33 14.38
C GLN A 321 10.22 35.30 15.46
N GLY A 322 9.40 36.31 15.81
CA GLY A 322 9.69 37.21 16.93
C GLY A 322 9.58 36.54 18.30
N LYS A 323 8.78 35.47 18.44
CA LYS A 323 8.66 34.67 19.67
C LYS A 323 9.60 33.47 19.67
N TYR A 324 9.71 32.81 18.52
CA TYR A 324 10.54 31.62 18.33
C TYR A 324 11.56 31.91 17.22
N PRO A 325 12.72 32.51 17.56
CA PRO A 325 13.68 32.97 16.56
C PRO A 325 14.35 31.81 15.81
N LEU A 326 14.78 32.10 14.58
CA LEU A 326 15.55 31.16 13.77
C LEU A 326 16.97 31.03 14.30
N ARG A 327 17.43 29.79 14.49
CA ARG A 327 18.81 29.45 14.82
C ARG A 327 19.46 28.68 13.67
N LYS A 328 20.52 29.22 13.07
CA LYS A 328 21.34 28.49 12.09
C LYS A 328 22.03 27.30 12.76
N VAL A 329 21.97 26.14 12.11
CA VAL A 329 22.60 24.87 12.56
C VAL A 329 23.63 24.34 11.55
N GLY A 330 23.44 24.67 10.27
CA GLY A 330 24.27 24.19 9.19
C GLY A 330 23.99 24.91 7.88
N GLU A 331 24.57 24.40 6.82
CA GLU A 331 24.26 24.78 5.46
C GLU A 331 24.54 23.63 4.50
N PHE A 332 23.96 23.64 3.32
CA PHE A 332 24.35 22.72 2.27
C PHE A 332 24.65 23.42 0.96
N THR A 333 25.56 22.82 0.21
CA THR A 333 26.03 23.27 -1.11
C THR A 333 25.77 22.17 -2.12
N LEU A 334 25.16 22.50 -3.27
CA LEU A 334 25.02 21.57 -4.40
C LEU A 334 26.14 21.83 -5.39
N ASN A 335 26.96 20.82 -5.65
CA ASN A 335 28.20 20.97 -6.41
C ASN A 335 28.43 19.89 -7.48
N GLU A 336 27.48 18.98 -7.66
CA GLU A 336 27.60 17.91 -8.66
C GLU A 336 26.25 17.66 -9.34
N ASN A 337 26.24 17.70 -10.67
CA ASN A 337 25.09 17.32 -11.49
C ASN A 337 24.96 15.80 -11.58
N PRO A 338 23.74 15.26 -11.74
CA PRO A 338 23.55 13.86 -12.07
C PRO A 338 24.22 13.53 -13.40
N GLN A 339 24.86 12.37 -13.49
CA GLN A 339 25.40 11.83 -14.76
C GLN A 339 24.28 11.17 -15.58
N ASN A 340 23.27 10.60 -14.90
CA ASN A 340 22.08 10.08 -15.54
C ASN A 340 20.81 10.53 -14.78
N TYR A 341 20.01 11.38 -15.42
CA TYR A 341 18.77 11.91 -14.84
C TYR A 341 17.83 10.78 -14.38
N PHE A 342 17.64 9.74 -15.19
CA PHE A 342 16.71 8.67 -14.86
C PHE A 342 17.15 7.88 -13.62
N ALA A 343 18.43 7.49 -13.57
CA ALA A 343 18.99 6.71 -12.46
C ALA A 343 19.12 7.52 -11.16
N GLU A 344 19.51 8.80 -11.24
CA GLU A 344 19.86 9.61 -10.05
C GLU A 344 18.74 10.59 -9.62
N VAL A 345 17.82 10.97 -10.51
CA VAL A 345 16.74 11.93 -10.22
C VAL A 345 15.35 11.30 -10.37
N GLU A 346 15.10 10.52 -11.41
CA GLU A 346 13.78 9.89 -11.57
C GLU A 346 13.62 8.73 -10.57
N GLN A 347 14.64 7.91 -10.36
CA GLN A 347 14.60 6.76 -9.45
C GLN A 347 14.94 7.05 -7.99
N VAL A 348 15.33 8.29 -7.63
CA VAL A 348 15.52 8.63 -6.20
C VAL A 348 14.19 8.60 -5.44
N ALA A 349 14.17 7.90 -4.32
CA ALA A 349 13.01 7.68 -3.47
C ALA A 349 13.22 8.38 -2.12
N PHE A 350 12.56 9.52 -1.92
CA PHE A 350 12.51 10.22 -0.64
C PHE A 350 11.36 9.68 0.20
N ASN A 351 11.56 9.49 1.50
CA ASN A 351 10.54 8.96 2.41
C ASN A 351 10.63 9.61 3.80
N PRO A 352 9.62 10.38 4.24
CA PRO A 352 9.67 11.04 5.55
C PRO A 352 9.76 10.07 6.73
N SER A 353 9.50 8.76 6.57
CA SER A 353 9.75 7.73 7.60
C SER A 353 11.22 7.38 7.79
N HIS A 354 12.10 7.79 6.89
CA HIS A 354 13.53 7.60 7.05
C HIS A 354 14.07 8.69 7.99
N MET A 355 14.14 8.38 9.28
CA MET A 355 14.71 9.27 10.30
C MET A 355 15.79 8.53 11.11
N PRO A 356 16.99 9.13 11.29
CA PRO A 356 18.04 8.58 12.14
C PRO A 356 17.73 8.84 13.62
N PRO A 357 18.41 8.16 14.55
CA PRO A 357 18.28 8.44 15.98
C PRO A 357 18.46 9.92 16.31
N GLY A 358 17.55 10.47 17.12
CA GLY A 358 17.55 11.89 17.51
C GLY A 358 16.62 12.78 16.69
N ILE A 359 15.99 12.25 15.63
CA ILE A 359 14.96 12.92 14.85
C ILE A 359 13.74 12.01 14.81
N GLU A 360 12.58 12.53 15.21
CA GLU A 360 11.33 11.77 15.28
C GLU A 360 10.17 12.57 14.65
N PRO A 361 9.12 11.89 14.15
CA PRO A 361 7.91 12.57 13.70
C PRO A 361 7.16 13.16 14.89
N SER A 362 6.50 14.30 14.68
CA SER A 362 5.51 14.82 15.63
C SER A 362 4.14 14.14 15.45
N ALA A 363 3.16 14.53 16.26
CA ALA A 363 1.78 14.06 16.15
C ALA A 363 0.95 14.79 15.08
N ASP A 364 1.59 15.57 14.20
CA ASP A 364 0.93 16.16 13.03
C ASP A 364 0.26 15.05 12.19
N PRO A 365 -1.07 15.06 12.03
CA PRO A 365 -1.80 13.99 11.37
C PRO A 365 -1.46 13.88 9.87
N VAL A 366 -1.11 15.00 9.22
CA VAL A 366 -0.64 14.99 7.83
C VAL A 366 0.72 14.33 7.77
N LEU A 367 1.66 14.68 8.66
CA LEU A 367 2.96 14.01 8.74
C LEU A 367 2.79 12.50 8.95
N GLN A 368 1.97 12.09 9.93
CA GLN A 368 1.72 10.68 10.26
C GLN A 368 1.21 9.89 9.05
N SER A 369 0.29 10.44 8.26
CA SER A 369 -0.18 9.77 7.04
C SER A 369 0.91 9.64 5.96
N ARG A 370 1.79 10.65 5.83
CA ARG A 370 2.92 10.63 4.89
C ARG A 370 3.94 9.54 5.24
N LEU A 371 4.06 9.15 6.51
CA LEU A 371 4.96 8.07 6.92
C LEU A 371 4.62 6.73 6.23
N PHE A 372 3.35 6.50 5.91
CA PHE A 372 2.90 5.34 5.17
C PHE A 372 2.94 5.53 3.65
N SER A 373 2.45 6.68 3.16
CA SER A 373 2.19 6.89 1.72
C SER A 373 3.44 6.77 0.83
N TYR A 374 4.58 7.33 1.26
CA TYR A 374 5.81 7.34 0.45
C TYR A 374 6.41 5.95 0.22
N PRO A 375 6.67 5.12 1.25
CA PRO A 375 7.22 3.79 1.01
C PRO A 375 6.24 2.90 0.23
N ASP A 376 4.93 3.09 0.37
CA ASP A 376 3.93 2.39 -0.45
C ASP A 376 4.05 2.75 -1.94
N THR A 377 3.98 4.04 -2.29
CA THR A 377 4.03 4.46 -3.70
C THR A 377 5.36 4.09 -4.38
N HIS A 378 6.49 4.08 -3.67
CA HIS A 378 7.78 3.66 -4.26
C HIS A 378 7.83 2.18 -4.61
N ARG A 379 7.12 1.30 -3.87
CA ARG A 379 7.01 -0.12 -4.20
C ARG A 379 6.25 -0.35 -5.50
N HIS A 380 5.24 0.47 -5.77
CA HIS A 380 4.52 0.46 -7.05
C HIS A 380 5.36 1.07 -8.18
N ARG A 381 5.98 2.22 -7.92
CA ARG A 381 6.65 3.04 -8.93
C ARG A 381 7.97 2.47 -9.43
N ILE A 382 8.81 1.98 -8.52
CA ILE A 382 10.17 1.49 -8.83
C ILE A 382 10.23 -0.02 -8.65
N GLY A 383 9.63 -0.54 -7.58
CA GLY A 383 9.66 -1.95 -7.22
C GLY A 383 10.01 -2.17 -5.75
N VAL A 384 9.81 -3.39 -5.27
CA VAL A 384 9.95 -3.74 -3.85
C VAL A 384 11.36 -3.55 -3.29
N ASN A 385 12.39 -3.64 -4.15
CA ASN A 385 13.80 -3.50 -3.79
C ASN A 385 14.41 -2.13 -4.14
N TYR A 386 13.59 -1.07 -4.29
CA TYR A 386 14.04 0.27 -4.69
C TYR A 386 15.19 0.85 -3.83
N GLN A 387 15.31 0.41 -2.56
CA GLN A 387 16.36 0.85 -1.63
C GLN A 387 17.75 0.32 -2.01
N GLN A 388 17.83 -0.72 -2.84
CA GLN A 388 19.09 -1.30 -3.33
C GLN A 388 19.69 -0.49 -4.47
N LEU A 389 18.91 0.38 -5.13
CA LEU A 389 19.42 1.25 -6.18
C LEU A 389 20.50 2.18 -5.61
N PRO A 390 21.62 2.42 -6.33
CA PRO A 390 22.75 3.20 -5.82
C PRO A 390 22.37 4.57 -5.25
N VAL A 391 21.45 5.29 -5.90
CA VAL A 391 20.99 6.60 -5.41
C VAL A 391 20.19 6.52 -4.10
N ASN A 392 19.56 5.38 -3.80
CA ASN A 392 18.74 5.17 -2.60
C ASN A 392 19.50 4.46 -1.48
N ALA A 393 20.63 3.81 -1.80
CA ALA A 393 21.42 3.03 -0.87
C ALA A 393 21.96 3.89 0.29
N PRO A 394 21.94 3.37 1.53
CA PRO A 394 22.52 4.06 2.67
C PRO A 394 24.06 3.91 2.72
N LYS A 395 24.75 4.88 3.32
CA LYS A 395 26.23 4.87 3.47
C LYS A 395 26.71 4.16 4.75
N THR A 396 25.90 4.16 5.81
CA THR A 396 26.11 3.65 7.19
C THR A 396 27.53 3.27 7.64
N ALA A 397 27.95 3.75 8.80
CA ALA A 397 29.24 3.38 9.41
C ALA A 397 29.33 1.90 9.87
N HIS A 398 28.23 1.15 9.76
CA HIS A 398 28.14 -0.27 10.11
C HIS A 398 27.66 -1.10 8.92
N LYS A 399 27.94 -2.40 8.95
CA LYS A 399 27.41 -3.35 7.96
C LYS A 399 25.94 -3.61 8.26
N MET A 400 25.07 -3.22 7.33
CA MET A 400 23.64 -3.44 7.47
C MET A 400 23.28 -4.94 7.40
N ALA A 401 22.37 -5.36 8.27
CA ALA A 401 21.71 -6.65 8.21
C ALA A 401 20.23 -6.47 8.53
N ASN A 402 19.36 -7.12 7.75
CA ASN A 402 17.93 -7.20 8.02
C ASN A 402 17.39 -8.57 7.55
N PHE A 403 16.13 -8.86 7.85
CA PHE A 403 15.54 -10.18 7.54
C PHE A 403 14.74 -10.21 6.23
N GLN A 404 14.71 -9.11 5.48
CA GLN A 404 14.03 -9.04 4.19
C GLN A 404 14.85 -9.81 3.13
N ARG A 405 14.15 -10.56 2.27
CA ARG A 405 14.73 -11.37 1.18
C ARG A 405 13.83 -11.31 -0.05
N ASP A 406 14.41 -11.67 -1.18
CA ASP A 406 13.75 -11.90 -2.46
C ASP A 406 13.01 -10.65 -2.99
N GLY A 407 11.92 -10.86 -3.74
CA GLY A 407 11.19 -9.80 -4.44
C GLY A 407 11.80 -9.45 -5.80
N ALA A 408 11.02 -8.76 -6.63
CA ALA A 408 11.46 -8.35 -7.97
C ALA A 408 12.75 -7.52 -7.90
N MET A 409 13.69 -7.79 -8.81
CA MET A 409 14.97 -7.09 -8.93
C MET A 409 15.82 -7.06 -7.64
N ALA A 410 15.87 -8.17 -6.89
CA ALA A 410 16.74 -8.31 -5.73
C ALA A 410 18.22 -8.50 -6.15
N PHE A 411 18.98 -7.41 -6.25
CA PHE A 411 20.42 -7.45 -6.56
C PHE A 411 21.24 -8.02 -5.40
N PHE A 412 20.92 -7.62 -4.17
CA PHE A 412 21.58 -8.05 -2.94
C PHE A 412 20.59 -8.79 -2.04
N ASN A 413 20.76 -10.10 -1.90
CA ASN A 413 19.86 -10.95 -1.11
C ASN A 413 20.48 -11.47 0.20
N GLN A 414 21.52 -10.79 0.70
CA GLN A 414 22.19 -11.08 2.00
C GLN A 414 22.78 -12.50 2.16
N GLY A 415 23.00 -13.21 1.06
CA GLY A 415 23.66 -14.52 1.04
C GLY A 415 22.92 -15.60 1.85
N ALA A 416 23.67 -16.54 2.43
CA ALA A 416 23.13 -17.65 3.21
C ALA A 416 22.67 -17.27 4.64
N ARG A 417 22.73 -15.99 5.02
CA ARG A 417 22.34 -15.53 6.37
C ARG A 417 20.88 -15.92 6.64
N PRO A 418 20.57 -16.54 7.80
CA PRO A 418 19.20 -16.85 8.18
C PRO A 418 18.27 -15.64 8.05
N ASN A 419 17.09 -15.84 7.47
CA ASN A 419 16.06 -14.81 7.30
C ASN A 419 15.13 -14.70 8.54
N TYR A 420 15.63 -15.14 9.69
CA TYR A 420 14.98 -15.08 11.00
C TYR A 420 16.04 -14.91 12.09
N LEU A 421 15.62 -14.62 13.32
CA LEU A 421 16.50 -14.54 14.47
C LEU A 421 17.11 -15.91 14.79
N SER A 422 18.33 -16.14 14.36
CA SER A 422 19.05 -17.40 14.54
C SER A 422 20.06 -17.32 15.68
N SER A 423 20.13 -18.37 16.50
CA SER A 423 21.21 -18.56 17.48
C SER A 423 22.46 -19.21 16.87
N ILE A 424 22.37 -19.73 15.64
CA ILE A 424 23.47 -20.43 14.95
C ILE A 424 24.41 -19.42 14.30
N ASP A 425 23.85 -18.38 13.69
CA ASP A 425 24.58 -17.27 13.06
C ASP A 425 23.88 -15.95 13.43
N PRO A 426 24.07 -15.44 14.66
CA PRO A 426 23.33 -14.30 15.18
C PRO A 426 23.85 -12.98 14.61
N VAL A 427 22.92 -12.09 14.26
CA VAL A 427 23.22 -10.68 13.96
C VAL A 427 23.44 -9.88 15.25
N GLN A 428 24.24 -8.82 15.17
CA GLN A 428 24.45 -7.91 16.31
C GLN A 428 23.26 -6.95 16.46
N PHE A 429 22.90 -6.64 17.71
CA PHE A 429 21.88 -5.65 18.04
C PHE A 429 22.52 -4.41 18.67
N LYS A 430 21.99 -3.23 18.34
CA LYS A 430 22.34 -1.97 19.00
C LYS A 430 21.60 -1.90 20.34
N ALA A 431 22.32 -1.57 21.42
CA ALA A 431 21.68 -1.29 22.71
C ALA A 431 20.80 -0.04 22.59
N ARG A 432 19.67 -0.03 23.31
CA ARG A 432 18.83 1.17 23.39
C ARG A 432 19.59 2.26 24.14
N THR A 433 19.73 3.43 23.53
CA THR A 433 20.42 4.59 24.12
C THR A 433 19.45 5.57 24.78
N VAL A 434 18.18 5.55 24.36
CA VAL A 434 17.13 6.42 24.87
C VAL A 434 15.92 5.57 25.25
N ASP A 435 15.30 5.96 26.36
CA ASP A 435 14.04 5.39 26.83
C ASP A 435 12.87 6.02 26.05
N LEU A 436 12.26 5.23 25.16
CA LEU A 436 11.17 5.69 24.30
C LEU A 436 9.92 6.10 25.08
N ASP A 437 9.74 5.55 26.29
CA ASP A 437 8.60 5.90 27.15
C ASP A 437 8.68 7.36 27.64
N LYS A 438 9.87 7.98 27.56
CA LYS A 438 10.11 9.39 27.89
C LYS A 438 10.05 10.32 26.67
N THR A 439 10.30 9.79 25.48
CA THR A 439 10.30 10.58 24.25
C THR A 439 8.92 10.63 23.62
N HIS A 440 8.16 9.55 23.66
CA HIS A 440 6.79 9.52 23.18
C HIS A 440 5.89 10.15 24.25
N GLY A 441 5.22 11.25 23.90
CA GLY A 441 4.29 11.91 24.81
C GLY A 441 3.29 10.90 25.40
N HIS A 442 2.90 11.07 26.66
CA HIS A 442 1.85 10.26 27.27
C HIS A 442 0.50 10.68 26.66
N PHE A 443 0.09 9.99 25.60
CA PHE A 443 -1.19 10.24 24.96
C PHE A 443 -2.30 9.52 25.73
N THR A 444 -3.03 10.25 26.57
CA THR A 444 -4.31 9.78 27.12
C THR A 444 -5.46 10.39 26.33
N GLY A 445 -6.29 9.57 25.69
CA GLY A 445 -7.41 10.04 24.90
C GLY A 445 -8.34 8.91 24.46
N GLN A 446 -9.54 9.28 24.00
CA GLN A 446 -10.44 8.35 23.33
C GLN A 446 -10.06 8.25 21.85
N ALA A 447 -10.25 7.07 21.25
CA ALA A 447 -10.23 6.96 19.79
C ALA A 447 -11.48 7.64 19.24
N ILE A 448 -11.28 8.66 18.40
CA ILE A 448 -12.36 9.48 17.87
C ILE A 448 -12.28 9.60 16.34
N THR A 449 -13.43 9.86 15.72
CA THR A 449 -13.50 10.37 14.35
C THR A 449 -13.53 11.88 14.40
N PHE A 450 -12.52 12.53 13.84
CA PHE A 450 -12.33 13.97 13.92
C PHE A 450 -12.31 14.60 12.53
N LEU A 451 -12.95 15.76 12.40
CA LEU A 451 -12.84 16.66 11.27
C LEU A 451 -12.54 18.06 11.80
N SER A 452 -11.60 18.76 11.19
CA SER A 452 -11.20 20.08 11.67
C SER A 452 -12.30 21.14 11.50
N GLU A 453 -12.17 22.20 12.29
CA GLU A 453 -13.05 23.36 12.32
C GLU A 453 -12.23 24.60 11.96
N ILE A 454 -12.79 25.47 11.09
CA ILE A 454 -12.21 26.79 10.78
C ILE A 454 -12.52 27.77 11.92
N ARG A 455 -11.51 28.51 12.37
CA ARG A 455 -11.52 29.36 13.56
C ARG A 455 -10.84 30.71 13.32
N PRO A 456 -11.05 31.72 14.19
CA PRO A 456 -10.44 33.05 14.04
C PRO A 456 -8.91 33.03 13.91
N GLU A 457 -8.23 32.13 14.63
CA GLU A 457 -6.77 31.97 14.59
C GLU A 457 -6.23 31.61 13.20
N ASP A 458 -7.02 30.93 12.36
CA ASP A 458 -6.63 30.51 11.00
C ASP A 458 -6.35 31.70 10.06
N PHE A 459 -6.91 32.87 10.38
CA PHE A 459 -6.79 34.08 9.57
C PHE A 459 -5.65 35.00 10.06
N VAL A 460 -5.01 34.71 11.19
CA VAL A 460 -3.96 35.58 11.77
C VAL A 460 -2.72 35.66 10.88
N ALA A 461 -2.18 34.52 10.45
CA ALA A 461 -1.00 34.47 9.59
C ALA A 461 -1.28 34.96 8.15
N PRO A 462 -2.39 34.57 7.49
CA PRO A 462 -2.83 35.18 6.23
C PRO A 462 -2.94 36.71 6.29
N ARG A 463 -3.52 37.25 7.37
CA ARG A 463 -3.66 38.69 7.56
C ARG A 463 -2.31 39.37 7.75
N ALA A 464 -1.41 38.75 8.51
CA ALA A 464 -0.04 39.25 8.65
C ALA A 464 0.73 39.24 7.31
N LEU A 465 0.51 38.24 6.46
CA LEU A 465 1.07 38.18 5.11
C LEU A 465 0.61 39.38 4.27
N TRP A 466 -0.69 39.66 4.25
CA TRP A 466 -1.25 40.82 3.54
C TRP A 466 -0.73 42.15 4.11
N GLN A 467 -0.88 42.36 5.41
CA GLN A 467 -0.71 43.68 6.04
C GLN A 467 0.75 44.03 6.34
N LYS A 468 1.60 43.04 6.63
CA LYS A 468 2.96 43.28 7.18
C LYS A 468 4.10 42.75 6.31
N VAL A 469 3.83 41.81 5.40
CA VAL A 469 4.88 41.18 4.59
C VAL A 469 4.85 41.68 3.15
N TRP A 470 3.66 41.80 2.54
CA TRP A 470 3.53 42.31 1.19
C TRP A 470 3.53 43.84 1.14
N ASP A 471 4.29 44.37 0.18
CA ASP A 471 4.18 45.75 -0.29
C ASP A 471 2.99 45.88 -1.25
N GLU A 472 2.72 47.11 -1.71
CA GLU A 472 1.57 47.39 -2.56
C GLU A 472 1.67 46.68 -3.92
N ASP A 473 2.86 46.64 -4.52
CA ASP A 473 3.06 45.97 -5.82
C ASP A 473 2.79 44.46 -5.72
N ALA A 474 3.20 43.80 -4.63
CA ALA A 474 2.89 42.40 -4.38
C ALA A 474 1.39 42.17 -4.15
N ARG A 475 0.70 43.10 -3.47
CA ARG A 475 -0.76 43.06 -3.28
C ARG A 475 -1.49 43.20 -4.62
N GLU A 476 -1.07 44.13 -5.47
CA GLU A 476 -1.63 44.31 -6.81
C GLU A 476 -1.44 43.06 -7.67
N ARG A 477 -0.23 42.48 -7.70
CA ARG A 477 0.04 41.22 -8.41
C ARG A 477 -0.82 40.08 -7.88
N PHE A 478 -0.96 39.95 -6.56
CA PHE A 478 -1.83 38.95 -5.95
C PHE A 478 -3.28 39.09 -6.42
N ILE A 479 -3.85 40.30 -6.35
CA ILE A 479 -5.22 40.57 -6.80
C ILE A 479 -5.38 40.25 -8.28
N LYS A 480 -4.41 40.64 -9.12
CA LYS A 480 -4.40 40.32 -10.56
C LYS A 480 -4.38 38.81 -10.81
N ASN A 481 -3.50 38.06 -10.13
CA ASN A 481 -3.39 36.62 -10.29
C ASN A 481 -4.67 35.89 -9.85
N VAL A 482 -5.26 36.30 -8.72
CA VAL A 482 -6.53 35.73 -8.24
C VAL A 482 -7.66 36.05 -9.21
N THR A 483 -7.82 37.31 -9.61
CA THR A 483 -8.87 37.77 -10.53
C THR A 483 -8.78 37.03 -11.86
N GLY A 484 -7.61 36.99 -12.49
CA GLY A 484 -7.42 36.30 -13.77
C GLY A 484 -7.79 34.81 -13.71
N LYS A 485 -7.60 34.17 -12.55
CA LYS A 485 -8.04 32.78 -12.34
C LYS A 485 -9.53 32.66 -11.96
N MET A 486 -10.13 33.68 -11.34
CA MET A 486 -11.55 33.71 -11.01
C MET A 486 -12.42 33.98 -12.25
N GLU A 487 -11.98 34.84 -13.17
CA GLU A 487 -12.69 35.17 -14.42
C GLU A 487 -12.96 33.93 -15.31
N LEU A 488 -12.10 32.92 -15.19
CA LEU A 488 -12.26 31.66 -15.90
C LEU A 488 -13.32 30.74 -15.27
N CYS A 489 -13.86 31.07 -14.08
CA CYS A 489 -14.91 30.31 -13.42
C CYS A 489 -16.30 30.92 -13.70
N LYS A 490 -17.15 30.20 -14.44
CA LYS A 490 -18.51 30.66 -14.80
C LYS A 490 -19.54 30.60 -13.69
N ASN A 491 -19.32 29.76 -12.67
CA ASN A 491 -20.25 29.66 -11.54
C ASN A 491 -19.88 30.71 -10.49
N PRO A 492 -20.73 31.72 -10.24
CA PRO A 492 -20.41 32.75 -9.27
C PRO A 492 -20.44 32.23 -7.83
N GLU A 493 -21.10 31.10 -7.53
CA GLU A 493 -21.33 30.66 -6.15
C GLU A 493 -20.03 30.32 -5.38
N PRO A 494 -19.12 29.46 -5.90
CA PRO A 494 -17.80 29.28 -5.28
C PRO A 494 -17.01 30.58 -5.11
N LEU A 495 -17.11 31.49 -6.08
CA LEU A 495 -16.40 32.77 -6.05
C LEU A 495 -16.93 33.67 -4.94
N LYS A 496 -18.25 33.74 -4.75
CA LYS A 496 -18.88 34.51 -3.67
C LYS A 496 -18.44 34.03 -2.29
N LYS A 497 -18.39 32.71 -2.10
CA LYS A 497 -17.89 32.09 -0.86
C LYS A 497 -16.40 32.37 -0.67
N GLN A 498 -15.60 32.24 -1.73
CA GLN A 498 -14.16 32.50 -1.66
C GLN A 498 -13.84 33.96 -1.32
N ILE A 499 -14.55 34.91 -1.92
CA ILE A 499 -14.42 36.35 -1.59
C ILE A 499 -14.77 36.60 -0.11
N ALA A 500 -15.78 35.92 0.42
CA ALA A 500 -16.12 36.01 1.84
C ALA A 500 -15.01 35.45 2.75
N ILE A 501 -14.34 34.37 2.35
CA ILE A 501 -13.17 33.83 3.06
C ILE A 501 -12.01 34.84 3.02
N PHE A 502 -11.75 35.47 1.87
CA PHE A 502 -10.74 36.54 1.77
C PHE A 502 -11.09 37.75 2.64
N ARG A 503 -12.38 38.07 2.79
CA ARG A 503 -12.85 39.15 3.65
C ARG A 503 -12.50 38.93 5.12
N GLU A 504 -12.51 37.68 5.59
CA GLU A 504 -12.08 37.33 6.95
C GLU A 504 -10.56 37.52 7.13
N VAL A 505 -9.77 37.42 6.06
CA VAL A 505 -8.35 37.81 6.08
C VAL A 505 -8.24 39.32 6.22
N ASP A 506 -8.78 40.07 5.25
CA ASP A 506 -8.81 41.52 5.23
C ASP A 506 -9.94 42.03 4.31
N PRO A 507 -10.81 42.95 4.76
CA PRO A 507 -11.88 43.50 3.93
C PRO A 507 -11.40 44.10 2.61
N GLU A 508 -10.20 44.71 2.59
CA GLU A 508 -9.64 45.33 1.40
C GLU A 508 -9.42 44.31 0.26
N ILE A 509 -9.03 43.08 0.59
CA ILE A 509 -8.86 42.01 -0.41
C ILE A 509 -10.19 41.75 -1.09
N ALA A 510 -11.26 41.60 -0.31
CA ALA A 510 -12.59 41.37 -0.83
C ALA A 510 -13.06 42.53 -1.71
N GLU A 511 -12.94 43.78 -1.25
CA GLU A 511 -13.33 44.97 -2.01
C GLU A 511 -12.61 45.06 -3.37
N ARG A 512 -11.30 44.79 -3.39
CA ARG A 512 -10.51 44.77 -4.62
C ARG A 512 -10.96 43.65 -5.57
N LEU A 513 -11.21 42.45 -5.06
CA LEU A 513 -11.70 41.32 -5.86
C LEU A 513 -13.13 41.56 -6.41
N GLU A 514 -14.03 42.11 -5.59
CA GLU A 514 -15.40 42.44 -6.01
C GLU A 514 -15.41 43.50 -7.11
N LYS A 515 -14.55 44.52 -6.98
CA LYS A 515 -14.38 45.55 -8.00
C LYS A 515 -13.83 44.97 -9.32
N SER A 516 -12.83 44.09 -9.24
CA SER A 516 -12.19 43.53 -10.43
C SER A 516 -13.05 42.47 -11.13
N THR A 517 -13.73 41.61 -10.38
CA THR A 517 -14.55 40.52 -10.94
C THR A 517 -15.99 40.92 -11.25
N GLY A 518 -16.50 42.01 -10.64
CA GLY A 518 -17.91 42.37 -10.68
C GLY A 518 -18.83 41.45 -9.86
N ILE A 519 -18.26 40.51 -9.09
CA ILE A 519 -19.01 39.54 -8.28
C ILE A 519 -18.97 39.99 -6.83
N LYS A 520 -20.14 40.33 -6.27
CA LYS A 520 -20.27 40.63 -4.83
C LYS A 520 -20.22 39.34 -4.00
N GLY A 521 -19.24 39.23 -3.11
CA GLY A 521 -19.10 38.12 -2.17
C GLY A 521 -20.13 38.15 -1.04
N TYR A 522 -20.16 37.07 -0.25
CA TYR A 522 -20.96 37.08 0.99
C TYR A 522 -20.35 38.01 2.04
N ASP A 523 -21.18 38.46 2.99
CA ASP A 523 -20.75 39.46 3.96
C ASP A 523 -19.65 39.00 4.92
N GLY A 524 -19.46 37.68 5.02
CA GLY A 524 -18.46 36.98 5.81
C GLY A 524 -18.83 35.49 5.86
N ILE A 525 -18.08 34.69 6.62
CA ILE A 525 -18.31 33.23 6.66
C ILE A 525 -19.26 32.78 7.77
N ALA A 526 -19.67 33.69 8.67
CA ALA A 526 -20.46 33.37 9.86
C ALA A 526 -21.88 32.82 9.59
N ASN A 527 -22.41 33.01 8.38
CA ASN A 527 -23.71 32.49 7.97
C ASN A 527 -23.61 31.38 6.91
N LEU A 528 -22.40 30.91 6.61
CA LEU A 528 -22.16 29.90 5.59
C LEU A 528 -22.03 28.50 6.21
N THR A 529 -22.33 27.48 5.40
CA THR A 529 -22.02 26.08 5.70
C THR A 529 -21.02 25.60 4.67
N PHE A 530 -19.99 24.87 5.11
CA PHE A 530 -19.00 24.27 4.23
C PHE A 530 -19.19 22.77 4.14
N ASN A 531 -18.79 22.16 3.04
CA ASN A 531 -18.84 20.71 2.84
C ASN A 531 -17.60 20.00 3.39
N GLY A 532 -16.44 20.66 3.34
CA GLY A 532 -15.15 20.04 3.68
C GLY A 532 -14.69 20.24 5.13
N THR A 533 -15.21 21.25 5.83
CA THR A 533 -14.71 21.62 7.16
C THR A 533 -15.84 22.13 8.06
N HIS A 534 -15.71 21.98 9.38
CA HIS A 534 -16.67 22.58 10.31
C HIS A 534 -16.50 24.10 10.38
N ASN A 535 -17.58 24.85 10.44
CA ASN A 535 -17.55 26.31 10.52
C ASN A 535 -17.62 26.81 11.97
N GLY A 536 -16.47 27.14 12.56
CA GLY A 536 -16.39 27.71 13.91
C GLY A 536 -16.90 29.14 14.03
N PHE A 537 -17.14 29.83 12.91
CA PHE A 537 -17.74 31.18 12.88
C PHE A 537 -19.27 31.15 12.82
N ALA A 538 -19.87 29.98 12.61
CA ALA A 538 -21.30 29.84 12.40
C ALA A 538 -22.11 30.42 13.58
N ARG A 539 -22.98 31.40 13.31
CA ARG A 539 -23.90 31.97 14.32
C ARG A 539 -25.00 30.99 14.71
N GLU A 540 -25.46 30.20 13.74
CA GLU A 540 -26.50 29.20 13.93
C GLU A 540 -25.89 27.80 13.91
N LYS A 541 -26.32 26.94 14.86
CA LYS A 541 -25.82 25.57 14.98
C LYS A 541 -25.97 24.75 13.69
N LYS A 542 -27.01 25.01 12.89
CA LYS A 542 -27.26 24.32 11.61
C LYS A 542 -26.17 24.58 10.56
N ASN A 543 -25.44 25.69 10.67
CA ASN A 543 -24.38 26.08 9.74
C ASN A 543 -22.98 25.65 10.20
N LYS A 544 -22.88 25.17 11.45
CA LYS A 544 -21.60 24.81 12.07
C LYS A 544 -21.00 23.54 11.49
N TYR A 545 -21.82 22.56 11.17
CA TYR A 545 -21.34 21.23 10.82
C TYR A 545 -21.17 21.06 9.32
N ALA A 546 -20.13 20.31 8.94
CA ALA A 546 -19.74 20.16 7.56
C ALA A 546 -20.84 19.39 6.82
N ASN A 547 -21.16 19.80 5.59
CA ASN A 547 -22.20 19.20 4.76
C ASN A 547 -23.59 19.16 5.43
N GLY A 548 -23.87 20.07 6.38
CA GLY A 548 -25.16 20.17 7.07
C GLY A 548 -25.52 18.94 7.91
N ILE A 549 -24.54 18.13 8.33
CA ILE A 549 -24.76 16.91 9.12
C ILE A 549 -25.45 17.27 10.45
N ASP A 550 -26.57 16.59 10.74
CA ASP A 550 -27.23 16.67 12.05
C ASP A 550 -26.43 15.85 13.09
N VAL A 551 -25.65 16.56 13.90
CA VAL A 551 -24.81 15.95 14.95
C VAL A 551 -25.52 15.82 16.30
N THR A 552 -26.84 15.82 16.35
CA THR A 552 -27.59 15.66 17.62
C THR A 552 -27.40 14.28 18.27
N THR A 553 -26.92 13.27 17.54
CA THR A 553 -26.90 11.88 18.01
C THR A 553 -25.51 11.27 18.24
N CYS A 554 -24.43 11.84 17.68
CA CYS A 554 -23.05 11.35 17.86
C CYS A 554 -22.04 12.51 17.73
N GLN A 555 -21.61 13.09 18.85
CA GLN A 555 -20.61 14.16 18.87
C GLN A 555 -19.24 13.64 19.26
N SER A 556 -18.29 13.66 18.32
CA SER A 556 -16.88 13.75 18.67
C SER A 556 -16.48 15.22 18.65
N LEU A 557 -16.85 15.95 19.71
CA LEU A 557 -16.44 17.35 19.87
C LEU A 557 -15.26 17.43 20.81
N THR A 558 -14.11 17.83 20.28
CA THR A 558 -13.00 18.33 21.09
C THR A 558 -12.97 19.84 20.98
N GLU A 559 -12.80 20.54 22.09
CA GLU A 559 -12.73 22.00 22.11
C GLU A 559 -11.45 22.56 21.42
N ASN A 560 -10.49 21.69 21.10
CA ASN A 560 -9.25 22.02 20.39
C ASN A 560 -9.20 21.32 19.02
N ASN A 561 -8.37 21.86 18.13
CA ASN A 561 -8.03 21.29 16.83
C ASN A 561 -6.95 20.18 16.95
N GLY A 562 -7.02 19.35 18.01
CA GLY A 562 -6.02 18.30 18.28
C GLY A 562 -4.72 18.77 18.93
N CYS A 563 -4.62 20.05 19.33
CA CYS A 563 -3.44 20.59 20.01
C CYS A 563 -3.28 20.10 21.47
N GLN A 564 -2.03 20.08 21.98
CA GLN A 564 -1.73 19.83 23.38
C GLN A 564 -2.22 20.97 24.28
N ARG A 565 -2.80 20.63 25.43
CA ARG A 565 -3.33 21.58 26.42
C ARG A 565 -2.66 21.43 27.77
N ARG A 566 -2.66 22.50 28.56
CA ARG A 566 -2.18 22.47 29.94
C ARG A 566 -2.91 21.37 30.73
N GLY A 567 -2.15 20.47 31.35
CA GLY A 567 -2.71 19.37 32.14
C GLY A 567 -2.94 18.08 31.35
N TYR A 568 -2.56 18.03 30.06
CA TYR A 568 -2.21 16.74 29.45
C TYR A 568 -1.11 16.10 30.33
N PRO A 569 -1.25 14.85 30.77
CA PRO A 569 -0.35 14.28 31.76
C PRO A 569 1.04 14.06 31.16
N TYR A 570 1.94 15.04 31.29
CA TYR A 570 3.35 14.89 30.89
C TYR A 570 4.22 14.12 31.87
N ASN A 571 3.65 13.74 33.01
CA ASN A 571 4.27 12.86 33.99
C ASN A 571 3.15 12.33 34.88
N MET A 572 2.52 11.21 34.50
CA MET A 572 1.97 10.38 35.56
C MET A 572 3.16 9.74 36.26
N ASN A 573 3.50 10.30 37.41
CA ASN A 573 4.35 9.63 38.39
C ASN A 573 3.84 8.18 38.50
N MET A 574 4.72 7.22 38.26
CA MET A 574 4.48 5.76 38.21
C MET A 574 3.74 5.17 39.43
N THR A 575 3.44 5.99 40.44
CA THR A 575 2.74 5.61 41.66
C THR A 575 1.27 5.21 41.43
N PHE A 576 0.60 5.68 40.36
CA PHE A 576 -0.81 5.34 40.11
C PHE A 576 -1.05 4.17 39.14
N LEU A 577 -0.03 3.69 38.42
CA LEU A 577 -0.19 2.58 37.47
C LEU A 577 -0.03 1.18 38.08
N PHE A 578 0.43 1.07 39.34
CA PHE A 578 0.53 -0.22 40.03
C PHE A 578 -0.82 -0.82 40.45
N ALA A 579 -1.91 -0.05 40.36
CA ALA A 579 -3.24 -0.53 40.77
C ALA A 579 -4.07 -1.14 39.62
N HIS A 580 -3.60 -1.12 38.36
CA HIS A 580 -4.41 -1.55 37.19
C HIS A 580 -3.74 -2.58 36.27
N TYR A 581 -2.54 -3.08 36.61
CA TYR A 581 -1.81 -4.08 35.82
C TYR A 581 -1.68 -5.46 36.51
N SER A 582 -2.67 -5.88 37.31
CA SER A 582 -2.66 -7.19 37.97
C SER A 582 -3.64 -8.22 37.39
N THR A 583 -4.24 -8.00 36.21
CA THR A 583 -5.29 -8.91 35.68
C THR A 583 -5.09 -9.47 34.27
N PHE A 584 -3.96 -9.26 33.60
CA PHE A 584 -3.71 -9.93 32.31
C PHE A 584 -2.29 -10.48 32.19
N SER A 585 -2.07 -11.68 32.74
CA SER A 585 -1.06 -12.63 32.25
C SER A 585 -1.31 -14.00 32.88
N THR A 586 -2.18 -14.80 32.25
CA THR A 586 -2.29 -16.23 32.51
C THR A 586 -2.35 -16.99 31.20
N SER A 587 -1.28 -16.92 30.42
CA SER A 587 -0.99 -17.92 29.38
C SER A 587 0.46 -17.85 28.91
N GLN A 588 1.41 -18.15 29.80
CA GLN A 588 2.65 -18.83 29.40
C GLN A 588 3.01 -19.88 30.45
N PRO A 589 3.16 -21.17 30.06
CA PRO A 589 3.64 -22.20 30.95
C PRO A 589 5.17 -22.18 30.97
N GLY A 590 5.76 -21.98 32.15
CA GLY A 590 7.15 -22.37 32.37
C GLY A 590 8.03 -21.35 33.10
N VAL A 591 7.72 -21.05 34.35
CA VAL A 591 8.78 -20.75 35.34
C VAL A 591 8.38 -21.41 36.66
N ALA A 592 8.74 -22.68 36.80
CA ALA A 592 8.74 -23.35 38.09
C ALA A 592 10.06 -22.99 38.79
N TRP A 593 10.02 -22.04 39.75
CA TRP A 593 10.73 -22.12 41.02
C TRP A 593 10.42 -20.89 41.90
N MET A 594 10.26 -21.14 43.21
CA MET A 594 9.99 -20.21 44.32
C MET A 594 8.55 -19.71 44.52
N ARG A 595 7.72 -20.55 45.15
CA ARG A 595 6.66 -20.11 46.07
C ARG A 595 6.93 -20.71 47.45
N ARG A 596 7.25 -19.87 48.44
CA ARG A 596 6.90 -20.09 49.86
C ARG A 596 7.13 -18.80 50.65
N GLY A 597 6.04 -18.24 51.16
CA GLY A 597 6.02 -17.06 52.03
C GLY A 597 5.00 -16.03 51.55
N CYS A 598 3.99 -15.75 52.38
CA CYS A 598 2.91 -14.76 52.18
C CYS A 598 1.62 -15.28 51.52
N ALA A 599 1.02 -16.33 52.08
CA ALA A 599 -0.37 -16.69 51.79
C ALA A 599 -1.13 -17.07 53.08
N ASP A 600 -1.32 -16.10 53.99
CA ASP A 600 -2.24 -16.26 55.14
C ASP A 600 -3.08 -15.00 55.45
N GLY A 601 -3.04 -13.96 54.61
CA GLY A 601 -3.73 -12.68 54.88
C GLY A 601 -4.94 -12.32 54.00
N ALA A 602 -5.27 -13.09 52.96
CA ALA A 602 -6.15 -12.61 51.88
C ALA A 602 -7.40 -13.46 51.59
N ILE A 603 -7.83 -14.32 52.53
CA ILE A 603 -8.97 -15.23 52.30
C ILE A 603 -10.33 -14.66 52.77
N ASN A 604 -10.37 -13.62 53.61
CA ASN A 604 -11.64 -13.14 54.16
C ASN A 604 -12.35 -11.99 53.39
N THR A 605 -11.75 -11.43 52.34
CA THR A 605 -12.35 -10.28 51.62
C THR A 605 -13.05 -10.65 50.31
N GLN A 606 -12.76 -11.82 49.72
CA GLN A 606 -13.37 -12.25 48.44
C GLN A 606 -14.78 -12.86 48.59
N LEU A 607 -15.15 -13.36 49.77
CA LEU A 607 -16.47 -13.96 50.01
C LEU A 607 -17.61 -12.94 50.18
N ALA A 608 -17.30 -11.67 50.49
CA ALA A 608 -18.29 -10.60 50.61
C ALA A 608 -18.72 -10.02 49.26
N ILE A 609 -17.82 -9.99 48.27
CA ILE A 609 -18.08 -9.41 46.95
C ILE A 609 -18.93 -10.34 46.08
N VAL A 610 -18.75 -11.66 46.22
CA VAL A 610 -19.54 -12.67 45.48
C VAL A 610 -20.99 -12.73 45.97
N LYS A 611 -21.24 -12.55 47.27
CA LYS A 611 -22.60 -12.48 47.83
C LYS A 611 -23.35 -11.19 47.46
N TRP A 612 -22.62 -10.10 47.21
CA TRP A 612 -23.19 -8.81 46.79
C TRP A 612 -23.62 -8.81 45.30
N LEU A 613 -22.87 -9.49 44.43
CA LEU A 613 -23.20 -9.62 43.00
C LEU A 613 -24.38 -10.57 42.72
N GLN A 614 -24.60 -11.57 43.59
CA GLN A 614 -25.68 -12.54 43.41
C GLN A 614 -27.09 -12.01 43.77
N SER A 615 -27.21 -10.85 44.42
CA SER A 615 -28.50 -10.32 44.89
C SER A 615 -29.18 -9.28 43.98
N ARG A 616 -28.62 -8.94 42.80
CA ARG A 616 -29.10 -7.76 42.02
C ARG A 616 -29.35 -7.97 40.52
N ILE A 617 -29.44 -9.19 40.00
CA ILE A 617 -29.88 -9.42 38.59
C ILE A 617 -30.96 -10.50 38.56
N ALA A 618 -32.21 -10.07 38.68
CA ALA A 618 -33.40 -10.87 38.38
C ALA A 618 -33.98 -10.37 37.05
N ILE A 619 -33.63 -11.04 35.95
CA ILE A 619 -34.39 -10.97 34.69
C ILE A 619 -35.14 -12.29 34.57
N ARG A 620 -36.46 -12.26 34.78
CA ARG A 620 -37.36 -13.38 34.49
C ARG A 620 -37.56 -13.46 32.99
N VAL A 621 -37.03 -14.51 32.36
CA VAL A 621 -37.54 -15.01 31.07
C VAL A 621 -38.22 -16.33 31.38
N GLY A 622 -39.54 -16.38 31.20
CA GLY A 622 -40.32 -17.59 31.36
C GLY A 622 -40.27 -18.42 30.08
N THR A 623 -39.90 -19.69 30.19
CA THR A 623 -40.27 -20.71 29.21
C THR A 623 -40.73 -21.97 29.94
N LYS A 624 -41.97 -22.36 29.65
CA LYS A 624 -42.57 -23.63 30.07
C LYS A 624 -41.86 -24.79 29.36
N ASN A 625 -41.48 -25.80 30.15
CA ASN A 625 -41.25 -27.20 29.83
C ASN A 625 -41.33 -27.65 28.36
N LYS A 626 -40.17 -27.93 27.75
CA LYS A 626 -39.84 -29.19 27.05
C LYS A 626 -38.36 -29.48 27.35
N MET A 627 -38.01 -30.73 27.66
CA MET A 627 -36.65 -31.12 28.06
C MET A 627 -35.63 -30.81 26.97
N ASP A 628 -34.80 -29.78 27.17
CA ASP A 628 -33.59 -29.55 26.38
C ASP A 628 -32.44 -30.35 27.01
N ILE A 629 -32.02 -31.41 26.35
CA ILE A 629 -30.78 -32.13 26.66
C ILE A 629 -29.62 -31.21 26.26
N SER A 630 -28.65 -30.97 27.16
CA SER A 630 -27.53 -30.06 26.87
C SER A 630 -26.68 -30.57 25.70
N TYR A 631 -26.19 -29.67 24.84
CA TYR A 631 -25.38 -29.98 23.65
C TYR A 631 -24.10 -30.78 23.98
N GLU A 632 -23.53 -30.60 25.17
CA GLU A 632 -22.41 -31.40 25.67
C GLU A 632 -22.80 -32.87 25.88
N THR A 633 -24.02 -33.12 26.33
CA THR A 633 -24.57 -34.48 26.51
C THR A 633 -24.79 -35.16 25.16
N ALA A 634 -25.27 -34.42 24.15
CA ALA A 634 -25.43 -34.93 22.79
C ALA A 634 -24.09 -35.26 22.10
N THR A 635 -23.09 -34.39 22.27
CA THR A 635 -21.74 -34.59 21.69
C THR A 635 -21.04 -35.78 22.34
N LYS A 636 -21.18 -35.94 23.65
CA LYS A 636 -20.64 -37.09 24.38
C LYS A 636 -21.36 -38.38 24.00
N ALA A 637 -22.69 -38.36 23.91
CA ALA A 637 -23.46 -39.53 23.48
C ALA A 637 -23.09 -39.96 22.04
N ALA A 638 -22.88 -39.03 21.11
CA ALA A 638 -22.43 -39.36 19.76
C ALA A 638 -21.01 -39.97 19.74
N SER A 639 -20.11 -39.48 20.60
CA SER A 639 -18.75 -40.04 20.72
C SER A 639 -18.75 -41.43 21.37
N ASP A 640 -19.53 -41.63 22.43
CA ASP A 640 -19.67 -42.92 23.12
C ASP A 640 -20.30 -43.99 22.20
N GLU A 641 -21.22 -43.58 21.32
CA GLU A 641 -21.86 -44.47 20.34
C GLU A 641 -20.90 -44.86 19.21
N ILE A 642 -20.09 -43.92 18.72
CA ILE A 642 -19.02 -44.19 17.75
C ILE A 642 -18.00 -45.18 18.33
N ASP A 643 -17.70 -45.08 19.61
CA ASP A 643 -16.78 -46.02 20.28
C ASP A 643 -17.42 -47.39 20.52
N THR A 644 -18.72 -47.47 20.78
CA THR A 644 -19.50 -48.72 20.85
C THR A 644 -19.51 -49.44 19.49
N ILE A 645 -19.71 -48.70 18.39
CA ILE A 645 -19.68 -49.25 17.04
C ILE A 645 -18.26 -49.73 16.65
N LYS A 646 -17.21 -48.99 17.03
CA LYS A 646 -15.82 -49.45 16.85
C LYS A 646 -15.53 -50.75 17.61
N GLN A 647 -16.10 -50.93 18.81
CA GLN A 647 -15.95 -52.16 19.57
C GLN A 647 -16.66 -53.35 18.91
N LEU A 648 -17.88 -53.15 18.38
CA LEU A 648 -18.62 -54.17 17.63
C LEU A 648 -17.91 -54.61 16.33
N LEU A 649 -17.08 -53.74 15.75
CA LEU A 649 -16.37 -53.95 14.49
C LEU A 649 -14.88 -54.34 14.66
N SER A 650 -14.39 -54.37 15.89
CA SER A 650 -13.02 -54.78 16.18
C SER A 650 -12.95 -56.32 16.29
N PRO A 651 -12.02 -56.99 15.59
CA PRO A 651 -11.80 -58.42 15.82
C PRO A 651 -11.20 -58.61 17.21
N GLY A 652 -11.94 -59.26 18.11
CA GLY A 652 -11.51 -59.54 19.48
C GLY A 652 -10.35 -60.54 19.55
N ASN A 653 -9.41 -60.30 20.47
CA ASN A 653 -8.36 -61.23 20.84
C ASN A 653 -8.89 -62.24 21.90
N GLU A 654 -8.72 -63.52 21.58
CA GLU A 654 -8.68 -64.73 22.43
C GLU A 654 -9.96 -65.22 23.15
N GLY A 655 -10.39 -66.45 22.79
CA GLY A 655 -10.91 -67.41 23.78
C GLY A 655 -12.35 -67.93 23.68
N SER A 656 -12.86 -68.39 22.52
CA SER A 656 -13.88 -69.47 22.48
C SER A 656 -14.14 -69.96 21.04
N GLU A 657 -14.21 -71.27 20.87
CA GLU A 657 -14.56 -71.96 19.62
C GLU A 657 -16.01 -71.66 19.20
N THR A 658 -16.20 -70.74 18.25
CA THR A 658 -17.15 -70.89 17.13
C THR A 658 -16.98 -69.70 16.19
N LYS A 659 -16.57 -69.98 14.95
CA LYS A 659 -16.45 -68.97 13.89
C LYS A 659 -17.84 -68.45 13.51
N THR A 660 -17.98 -67.13 13.50
CA THR A 660 -18.59 -66.43 12.37
C THR A 660 -17.72 -65.21 12.08
N LYS A 661 -17.12 -65.14 10.88
CA LYS A 661 -16.50 -63.88 10.40
C LYS A 661 -17.57 -62.80 10.57
N SER A 662 -17.31 -61.72 11.30
CA SER A 662 -18.25 -60.61 11.37
C SER A 662 -18.54 -60.17 9.94
N ALA A 663 -19.78 -60.37 9.49
CA ALA A 663 -20.23 -59.92 8.20
C ALA A 663 -19.97 -58.40 8.11
N SER A 664 -19.54 -57.94 6.95
CA SER A 664 -19.48 -56.52 6.61
C SER A 664 -20.87 -55.91 6.84
N LEU A 665 -21.05 -55.15 7.91
CA LEU A 665 -22.32 -54.46 8.16
C LEU A 665 -22.58 -53.51 6.98
N SER A 666 -23.73 -53.67 6.32
CA SER A 666 -24.19 -52.75 5.27
C SER A 666 -24.47 -51.37 5.86
N PHE A 667 -24.53 -50.30 5.05
CA PHE A 667 -24.90 -48.99 5.59
C PHE A 667 -26.28 -49.01 6.27
N GLN A 668 -27.17 -49.89 5.82
CA GLN A 668 -28.47 -50.13 6.41
C GLN A 668 -28.37 -50.69 7.84
N ASP A 669 -27.43 -51.60 8.11
CA ASP A 669 -27.20 -52.13 9.46
C ASP A 669 -26.66 -51.05 10.40
N TRP A 670 -25.80 -50.16 9.89
CA TRP A 670 -25.35 -48.98 10.61
C TRP A 670 -26.51 -48.02 10.89
N GLN A 671 -27.42 -47.79 9.93
CA GLN A 671 -28.62 -46.97 10.13
C GLN A 671 -29.57 -47.52 11.19
N VAL A 672 -29.70 -48.85 11.30
CA VAL A 672 -30.54 -49.47 12.35
C VAL A 672 -29.94 -49.27 13.73
N ILE A 673 -28.62 -49.43 13.89
CA ILE A 673 -27.90 -49.15 15.14
C ILE A 673 -28.08 -47.67 15.54
N ILE A 674 -27.98 -46.77 14.56
CA ILE A 674 -28.25 -45.35 14.74
C ILE A 674 -29.69 -45.09 15.20
N GLN A 675 -30.70 -45.63 14.51
CA GLN A 675 -32.11 -45.38 14.83
C GLN A 675 -32.50 -45.92 16.22
N GLN A 676 -31.90 -47.02 16.65
CA GLN A 676 -32.15 -47.59 17.99
C GLN A 676 -31.64 -46.68 19.12
N ASN A 677 -30.57 -45.90 18.88
CA ASN A 677 -29.96 -45.04 19.90
C ASN A 677 -30.26 -43.53 19.73
N ILE A 678 -30.67 -43.08 18.53
CA ILE A 678 -31.06 -41.68 18.23
C ILE A 678 -32.45 -41.31 18.75
N THR A 679 -33.33 -42.27 19.08
CA THR A 679 -34.68 -41.98 19.62
C THR A 679 -34.68 -41.16 20.93
N LYS A 680 -33.52 -41.00 21.57
CA LYS A 680 -33.31 -40.16 22.76
C LYS A 680 -32.79 -38.74 22.46
N MET A 681 -32.53 -38.39 21.20
CA MET A 681 -31.93 -37.12 20.77
C MET A 681 -32.92 -36.26 19.96
N ALA A 682 -32.83 -34.94 20.08
CA ALA A 682 -33.68 -34.00 19.34
C ALA A 682 -32.87 -32.85 18.72
N GLY A 683 -33.38 -32.27 17.62
CA GLY A 683 -32.83 -31.06 17.00
C GLY A 683 -31.46 -31.25 16.32
N ALA A 684 -30.57 -30.27 16.46
CA ALA A 684 -29.25 -30.25 15.80
C ALA A 684 -28.35 -31.43 16.20
N ALA A 685 -28.55 -32.01 17.38
CA ALA A 685 -27.84 -33.19 17.87
C ALA A 685 -28.02 -34.42 16.95
N VAL A 686 -29.22 -34.60 16.39
CA VAL A 686 -29.54 -35.73 15.49
C VAL A 686 -28.77 -35.60 14.17
N HIS A 687 -28.69 -34.38 13.62
CA HIS A 687 -27.97 -34.12 12.38
C HIS A 687 -26.46 -34.32 12.53
N ILE A 688 -25.88 -33.89 13.65
CA ILE A 688 -24.45 -34.09 13.95
C ILE A 688 -24.14 -35.58 14.11
N ALA A 689 -24.98 -36.33 14.82
CA ALA A 689 -24.81 -37.77 14.99
C ALA A 689 -24.90 -38.51 13.65
N LEU A 690 -25.88 -38.16 12.80
CA LEU A 690 -26.05 -38.76 11.48
C LEU A 690 -24.85 -38.50 10.55
N VAL A 691 -24.32 -37.28 10.53
CA VAL A 691 -23.11 -36.94 9.76
C VAL A 691 -21.90 -37.71 10.29
N ALA A 692 -21.71 -37.74 11.61
CA ALA A 692 -20.56 -38.42 12.22
C ALA A 692 -20.57 -39.93 11.91
N VAL A 693 -21.75 -40.54 11.85
CA VAL A 693 -21.87 -41.96 11.52
C VAL A 693 -21.72 -42.24 10.02
N ALA A 694 -22.29 -41.42 9.14
CA ALA A 694 -22.05 -41.54 7.69
C ALA A 694 -20.56 -41.47 7.35
N VAL A 695 -19.84 -40.54 7.99
CA VAL A 695 -18.38 -40.41 7.82
C VAL A 695 -17.62 -41.58 8.45
N SER A 696 -18.09 -42.10 9.59
CA SER A 696 -17.46 -43.26 10.25
C SER A 696 -17.63 -44.55 9.44
N PHE A 697 -18.80 -44.77 8.82
CA PHE A 697 -19.05 -45.89 7.92
C PHE A 697 -18.09 -45.85 6.71
N LEU A 698 -17.98 -44.70 6.04
CA LEU A 698 -17.06 -44.53 4.90
C LEU A 698 -15.60 -44.73 5.31
N ARG A 699 -15.23 -44.31 6.52
CA ARG A 699 -13.88 -44.51 7.06
C ARG A 699 -13.59 -45.98 7.34
N GLU A 700 -14.53 -46.73 7.93
CA GLU A 700 -14.30 -48.11 8.33
C GLU A 700 -14.36 -49.07 7.15
N THR A 701 -15.30 -48.87 6.21
CA THR A 701 -15.31 -49.60 4.93
C THR A 701 -14.00 -49.41 4.16
N ALA A 702 -13.49 -48.18 4.10
CA ALA A 702 -12.18 -47.91 3.51
C ALA A 702 -11.00 -48.52 4.31
N ARG A 703 -11.05 -48.49 5.65
CA ARG A 703 -10.01 -49.09 6.52
C ARG A 703 -9.94 -50.61 6.34
N GLN A 704 -11.08 -51.27 6.16
CA GLN A 704 -11.18 -52.70 5.94
C GLN A 704 -11.02 -53.09 4.46
N ASN A 705 -10.74 -52.12 3.59
CA ASN A 705 -10.55 -52.28 2.14
C ASN A 705 -11.75 -52.96 1.45
N GLN A 706 -12.96 -52.66 1.93
CA GLN A 706 -14.21 -53.16 1.37
C GLN A 706 -14.90 -52.09 0.53
N PRO A 707 -15.41 -52.42 -0.66
CA PRO A 707 -16.11 -51.46 -1.50
C PRO A 707 -17.49 -51.14 -0.90
N ALA A 708 -17.74 -49.87 -0.58
CA ALA A 708 -19.10 -49.40 -0.33
C ALA A 708 -19.89 -49.43 -1.65
N THR A 709 -21.15 -49.84 -1.62
CA THR A 709 -21.97 -49.84 -2.83
C THR A 709 -22.30 -48.40 -3.24
N ALA A 710 -22.65 -48.19 -4.52
CA ALA A 710 -23.05 -46.86 -5.00
C ALA A 710 -24.26 -46.30 -4.22
N ASP A 711 -25.14 -47.19 -3.75
CA ASP A 711 -26.31 -46.83 -2.95
C ASP A 711 -25.92 -46.40 -1.54
N ASP A 712 -24.99 -47.12 -0.88
CA ASP A 712 -24.44 -46.74 0.43
C ASP A 712 -23.81 -45.32 0.39
N ILE A 713 -23.06 -45.03 -0.69
CA ILE A 713 -22.40 -43.74 -0.89
C ILE A 713 -23.44 -42.64 -1.15
N SER A 714 -24.44 -42.91 -1.98
CA SER A 714 -25.53 -41.96 -2.29
C SER A 714 -26.34 -41.59 -1.04
N GLN A 715 -26.62 -42.57 -0.17
CA GLN A 715 -27.33 -42.35 1.08
C GLN A 715 -26.47 -41.58 2.10
N CYS A 716 -25.19 -41.92 2.24
CA CYS A 716 -24.25 -41.13 3.07
C CYS A 716 -24.21 -39.67 2.62
N TRP A 717 -24.13 -39.43 1.31
CA TRP A 717 -24.08 -38.09 0.75
C TRP A 717 -25.38 -37.31 0.96
N THR A 718 -26.52 -37.97 0.81
CA THR A 718 -27.83 -37.39 1.08
C THR A 718 -27.96 -36.96 2.55
N ILE A 719 -27.54 -37.80 3.49
CA ILE A 719 -27.54 -37.48 4.94
C ILE A 719 -26.64 -36.27 5.25
N ILE A 720 -25.44 -36.23 4.67
CA ILE A 720 -24.51 -35.12 4.87
C ILE A 720 -25.07 -33.82 4.27
N ARG A 721 -25.58 -33.88 3.03
CA ARG A 721 -26.18 -32.74 2.34
C ARG A 721 -27.37 -32.19 3.13
N ASP A 722 -28.29 -33.04 3.55
CA ASP A 722 -29.50 -32.62 4.25
C ASP A 722 -29.19 -32.05 5.64
N ALA A 723 -28.12 -32.53 6.30
CA ALA A 723 -27.61 -31.92 7.53
C ALA A 723 -26.93 -30.56 7.32
N LEU A 724 -26.31 -30.34 6.15
CA LEU A 724 -25.69 -29.06 5.79
C LEU A 724 -26.72 -28.02 5.33
N THR A 725 -27.87 -28.45 4.79
CA THR A 725 -28.89 -27.58 4.21
C THR A 725 -30.11 -27.37 5.11
N SER A 726 -30.26 -28.10 6.22
CA SER A 726 -31.40 -27.89 7.12
C SER A 726 -31.31 -26.53 7.83
N THR A 727 -32.22 -25.63 7.46
CA THR A 727 -32.26 -24.20 7.85
C THR A 727 -32.70 -23.95 9.30
N SER A 728 -32.74 -24.97 10.17
CA SER A 728 -33.39 -24.88 11.50
C SER A 728 -32.46 -24.73 12.71
N SER A 729 -31.14 -24.63 12.55
CA SER A 729 -30.22 -24.36 13.69
C SER A 729 -29.42 -23.08 13.46
N SER A 730 -29.87 -21.98 14.06
CA SER A 730 -29.20 -20.67 14.00
C SER A 730 -27.87 -20.59 14.78
N ARG A 731 -27.36 -21.71 15.31
CA ARG A 731 -26.18 -21.74 16.19
C ARG A 731 -25.11 -22.80 15.84
N THR A 732 -25.27 -23.58 14.78
CA THR A 732 -24.23 -24.49 14.27
C THR A 732 -23.97 -24.18 12.79
N ARG A 733 -22.79 -23.63 12.46
CA ARG A 733 -22.39 -23.39 11.06
C ARG A 733 -21.40 -24.47 10.63
N PHE A 734 -21.77 -25.25 9.62
CA PHE A 734 -20.81 -26.04 8.86
C PHE A 734 -20.19 -25.15 7.78
N THR A 735 -18.86 -25.11 7.69
CA THR A 735 -18.15 -24.34 6.65
C THR A 735 -17.23 -25.28 5.86
N ALA A 736 -17.49 -25.45 4.57
CA ALA A 736 -16.55 -26.08 3.65
C ALA A 736 -15.47 -25.06 3.27
N SER A 737 -14.19 -25.44 3.35
CA SER A 737 -13.09 -24.62 2.83
C SER A 737 -12.38 -25.37 1.71
N ARG A 738 -12.31 -24.76 0.52
CA ARG A 738 -11.42 -25.22 -0.56
C ARG A 738 -9.97 -25.07 -0.10
N SER A 739 -9.18 -26.14 -0.14
CA SER A 739 -7.76 -26.06 0.19
C SER A 739 -6.90 -26.75 -0.85
N ALA A 740 -6.10 -25.96 -1.57
CA ALA A 740 -5.06 -26.34 -2.53
C ALA A 740 -5.50 -27.10 -3.80
N GLN A 741 -5.05 -26.59 -4.95
CA GLN A 741 -5.04 -27.29 -6.24
C GLN A 741 -3.69 -27.99 -6.40
N GLY A 742 -3.72 -29.31 -6.64
CA GLY A 742 -2.56 -30.08 -7.07
C GLY A 742 -2.68 -30.41 -8.56
N PHE A 743 -1.57 -30.51 -9.26
CA PHE A 743 -1.56 -30.96 -10.66
C PHE A 743 -1.26 -32.46 -10.71
N LEU A 744 -2.04 -33.20 -11.50
CA LEU A 744 -1.71 -34.56 -11.87
C LEU A 744 -0.60 -34.55 -12.94
N SER A 745 0.10 -35.67 -13.11
CA SER A 745 1.23 -35.81 -14.06
C SER A 745 0.85 -35.59 -15.53
N ASP A 746 -0.44 -35.56 -15.84
CA ASP A 746 -1.01 -35.30 -17.16
C ASP A 746 -1.45 -33.83 -17.36
N GLY A 747 -1.24 -32.97 -16.37
CA GLY A 747 -1.56 -31.54 -16.44
C GLY A 747 -3.00 -31.18 -16.06
N SER A 748 -3.83 -32.13 -15.62
CA SER A 748 -5.17 -31.84 -15.08
C SER A 748 -5.14 -31.37 -13.61
N ILE A 749 -6.15 -30.58 -13.21
CA ILE A 749 -6.27 -30.01 -11.86
C ILE A 749 -7.01 -30.99 -10.93
N ASP A 750 -6.40 -31.32 -9.79
CA ASP A 750 -7.01 -32.06 -8.67
C ASP A 750 -7.60 -31.07 -7.65
N GLU A 751 -8.92 -31.12 -7.42
CA GLU A 751 -9.60 -30.29 -6.41
C GLU A 751 -9.78 -31.06 -5.09
N LEU A 752 -9.23 -30.53 -4.00
CA LEU A 752 -9.32 -31.10 -2.66
C LEU A 752 -10.38 -30.38 -1.82
N ILE A 753 -11.40 -31.12 -1.36
CA ILE A 753 -12.44 -30.60 -0.46
C ILE A 753 -12.10 -30.96 0.98
N ARG A 754 -11.94 -29.95 1.85
CA ARG A 754 -11.87 -30.10 3.31
C ARG A 754 -13.17 -29.61 3.95
N LEU A 755 -13.74 -30.45 4.82
CA LEU A 755 -14.87 -30.09 5.67
C LEU A 755 -14.38 -29.81 7.09
N HIS A 756 -14.71 -28.63 7.61
CA HIS A 756 -14.45 -28.27 9.01
C HIS A 756 -15.77 -28.14 9.77
N VAL A 757 -15.87 -28.82 10.90
CA VAL A 757 -17.00 -28.71 11.83
C VAL A 757 -16.59 -27.82 13.00
N TRP A 758 -17.26 -26.67 13.15
CA TRP A 758 -17.00 -25.73 14.23
C TRP A 758 -18.01 -25.92 15.36
N MET A 759 -17.52 -26.21 16.57
CA MET A 759 -18.36 -26.29 17.76
C MET A 759 -18.59 -24.86 18.33
N PRO A 760 -19.75 -24.57 18.94
CA PRO A 760 -20.07 -23.22 19.43
C PRO A 760 -19.17 -22.69 20.57
N ASP A 761 -18.34 -23.54 21.19
CA ASP A 761 -17.36 -23.15 22.22
C ASP A 761 -16.04 -22.61 21.63
N GLY A 762 -15.96 -22.48 20.30
CA GLY A 762 -14.78 -21.97 19.59
C GLY A 762 -13.61 -22.96 19.55
N LYS A 763 -13.78 -24.19 20.06
CA LYS A 763 -12.76 -25.23 19.97
C LYS A 763 -12.98 -26.05 18.69
N ARG A 764 -11.88 -26.24 17.96
CA ARG A 764 -11.81 -27.12 16.80
C ARG A 764 -12.05 -28.56 17.28
N GLY A 765 -13.26 -29.09 17.08
CA GLY A 765 -13.47 -30.53 17.13
C GLY A 765 -12.55 -31.13 16.07
N ASN A 766 -11.60 -31.96 16.47
CA ASN A 766 -10.60 -32.49 15.55
C ASN A 766 -11.17 -33.71 14.81
N PRO A 767 -11.74 -33.48 13.63
CA PRO A 767 -11.38 -34.36 12.54
C PRO A 767 -11.10 -33.54 11.27
N ASP A 768 -9.83 -33.40 10.91
CA ASP A 768 -9.48 -32.98 9.55
C ASP A 768 -9.81 -34.14 8.59
N PHE A 769 -10.77 -33.93 7.69
CA PHE A 769 -11.12 -34.89 6.63
C PHE A 769 -10.70 -34.35 5.26
N HIS A 770 -10.28 -35.27 4.39
CA HIS A 770 -9.89 -34.99 3.01
C HIS A 770 -10.66 -35.94 2.07
N LEU A 771 -11.49 -35.39 1.19
CA LEU A 771 -12.07 -36.14 0.07
C LEU A 771 -11.33 -35.77 -1.21
N HIS A 772 -10.84 -36.77 -1.94
CA HIS A 772 -10.34 -36.62 -3.31
C HIS A 772 -11.40 -37.16 -4.28
N SER A 773 -11.79 -36.35 -5.26
CA SER A 773 -12.68 -36.76 -6.34
C SER A 773 -11.91 -36.78 -7.64
N HIS A 774 -11.63 -37.96 -8.19
CA HIS A 774 -11.16 -38.04 -9.56
C HIS A 774 -12.39 -38.00 -10.49
N GLN A 775 -12.57 -36.85 -11.14
CA GLN A 775 -13.53 -36.52 -12.22
C GLN A 775 -14.90 -35.93 -11.85
N PRO A 776 -15.51 -35.11 -12.75
CA PRO A 776 -16.79 -34.44 -12.53
C PRO A 776 -17.96 -35.42 -12.49
N ALA A 777 -18.96 -35.08 -11.68
CA ALA A 777 -19.97 -35.96 -11.16
C ALA A 777 -21.11 -36.33 -12.13
N TRP A 778 -20.88 -37.04 -13.24
CA TRP A 778 -21.96 -37.73 -13.96
C TRP A 778 -21.50 -39.06 -14.60
N ILE A 779 -22.04 -40.16 -14.05
CA ILE A 779 -22.14 -41.56 -14.55
C ILE A 779 -20.88 -42.48 -14.44
N THR A 780 -21.03 -43.59 -13.67
CA THR A 780 -20.19 -44.82 -13.48
C THR A 780 -18.96 -44.79 -12.52
N PRO A 781 -18.49 -45.95 -11.97
CA PRO A 781 -18.23 -46.11 -10.54
C PRO A 781 -16.87 -45.57 -10.07
N ILE A 782 -16.91 -44.86 -8.93
CA ILE A 782 -15.78 -44.19 -8.29
C ILE A 782 -14.79 -45.20 -7.72
N LYS A 783 -13.50 -45.07 -8.09
CA LYS A 783 -12.39 -45.81 -7.48
C LYS A 783 -11.72 -44.91 -6.43
N LEU A 784 -11.94 -45.19 -5.15
CA LEU A 784 -11.39 -44.43 -4.02
C LEU A 784 -9.92 -44.82 -3.77
N ILE A 785 -8.99 -43.86 -3.80
CA ILE A 785 -7.59 -44.06 -3.37
C ILE A 785 -7.31 -43.13 -2.17
N LEU A 786 -7.05 -43.71 -1.00
CA LEU A 786 -6.64 -42.99 0.20
C LEU A 786 -5.11 -43.10 0.38
N SER A 787 -4.39 -41.98 0.38
CA SER A 787 -2.95 -41.98 0.69
C SER A 787 -2.67 -41.63 2.15
N ARG A 788 -1.71 -42.34 2.76
CA ARG A 788 -1.27 -42.16 4.15
C ARG A 788 0.00 -41.29 4.15
N SER A 789 -0.04 -40.10 4.75
CA SER A 789 1.19 -39.35 5.07
C SER A 789 2.00 -40.13 6.12
N GLN A 790 2.95 -40.96 5.69
CA GLN A 790 3.92 -41.57 6.59
C GLN A 790 5.00 -40.55 6.98
N LYS A 791 5.19 -40.35 8.29
CA LYS A 791 6.40 -39.75 8.86
C LYS A 791 7.62 -40.57 8.42
N LYS A 792 8.58 -39.96 7.73
CA LYS A 792 9.87 -40.61 7.40
C LYS A 792 10.65 -40.97 8.68
N PRO A 793 11.20 -42.19 8.81
CA PRO A 793 12.17 -42.51 9.85
C PRO A 793 13.57 -41.99 9.48
N ARG A 794 14.36 -41.66 10.52
CA ARG A 794 15.81 -41.41 10.43
C ARG A 794 16.53 -42.66 9.95
N THR A 795 17.44 -42.53 9.00
CA THR A 795 18.48 -43.54 8.73
C THR A 795 19.86 -42.90 8.61
N GLN A 796 20.80 -43.56 9.30
CA GLN A 796 22.23 -43.31 9.37
C GLN A 796 22.97 -43.79 8.11
N GLY A 797 24.26 -43.47 8.02
CA GLY A 797 25.09 -43.55 6.81
C GLY A 797 25.42 -44.95 6.27
N GLY A 798 26.11 -44.93 5.13
CA GLY A 798 26.66 -46.10 4.43
C GLY A 798 26.91 -45.78 2.97
N GLY A 799 28.18 -45.57 2.58
CA GLY A 799 28.57 -45.35 1.19
C GLY A 799 28.86 -46.66 0.46
N TYR A 800 28.81 -46.65 -0.88
CA TYR A 800 29.53 -47.59 -1.75
C TYR A 800 29.85 -46.95 -3.10
N CYS A 801 31.02 -47.33 -3.61
CA CYS A 801 31.67 -46.98 -4.87
C CYS A 801 31.38 -48.07 -5.92
N VAL A 802 31.24 -47.71 -7.20
CA VAL A 802 31.44 -48.65 -8.34
C VAL A 802 32.10 -47.90 -9.50
N GLN A 803 33.21 -48.46 -9.99
CA GLN A 803 34.04 -47.99 -11.09
C GLN A 803 34.04 -49.04 -12.22
N ASP A 804 33.79 -48.56 -13.44
CA ASP A 804 34.35 -48.90 -14.77
C ASP A 804 34.26 -50.33 -15.38
N THR A 805 33.88 -50.43 -16.67
CA THR A 805 34.76 -50.79 -17.82
C THR A 805 34.03 -51.26 -19.09
N SER A 806 34.62 -50.87 -20.23
CA SER A 806 34.46 -51.26 -21.65
C SER A 806 33.79 -50.19 -22.54
N GLY A 807 34.42 -49.57 -23.53
CA GLY A 807 35.70 -49.77 -24.20
C GLY A 807 35.49 -49.92 -25.72
N ILE A 808 36.13 -49.02 -26.50
CA ILE A 808 36.53 -49.11 -27.92
C ILE A 808 35.82 -48.16 -28.93
N PHE A 809 36.67 -47.40 -29.62
CA PHE A 809 36.50 -46.42 -30.70
C PHE A 809 36.19 -47.04 -32.08
N TYR A 810 35.53 -46.29 -32.99
CA TYR A 810 36.01 -46.04 -34.36
C TYR A 810 35.31 -44.83 -35.02
N SER A 811 36.09 -44.08 -35.79
CA SER A 811 35.74 -42.90 -36.59
C SER A 811 35.13 -43.26 -37.96
N GLY A 812 34.25 -42.41 -38.50
CA GLY A 812 33.89 -42.43 -39.93
C GLY A 812 33.01 -41.25 -40.35
N LYS A 813 33.54 -40.38 -41.22
CA LYS A 813 32.79 -39.36 -41.99
C LYS A 813 31.92 -40.05 -43.05
N THR A 814 30.70 -39.57 -43.32
CA THR A 814 30.19 -39.16 -44.67
C THR A 814 28.70 -38.81 -44.68
N HIS A 815 28.31 -38.14 -45.78
CA HIS A 815 27.14 -37.33 -46.08
C HIS A 815 25.74 -37.98 -46.10
N SER A 816 24.77 -37.06 -46.07
CA SER A 816 23.34 -37.10 -46.37
C SER A 816 22.81 -38.14 -47.39
N LYS A 817 21.65 -38.74 -47.13
CA LYS A 817 20.30 -38.32 -47.61
C LYS A 817 19.21 -39.35 -47.21
N THR A 818 18.14 -38.83 -46.59
CA THR A 818 16.70 -39.22 -46.62
C THR A 818 16.26 -40.70 -46.65
N HIS A 819 15.48 -41.12 -45.63
CA HIS A 819 14.03 -41.37 -45.77
C HIS A 819 13.28 -41.44 -44.41
N ALA A 820 11.99 -41.18 -44.50
CA ALA A 820 10.98 -40.86 -43.49
C ALA A 820 10.65 -41.92 -42.42
N ARG A 821 10.16 -41.45 -41.26
CA ARG A 821 8.89 -41.89 -40.65
C ARG A 821 8.34 -40.80 -39.71
N GLY A 822 7.13 -40.36 -40.01
CA GLY A 822 6.39 -39.36 -39.25
C GLY A 822 5.71 -39.94 -38.02
N SER A 823 5.39 -39.04 -37.08
CA SER A 823 4.34 -39.24 -36.09
C SER A 823 3.54 -37.95 -36.04
N THR A 824 2.43 -37.97 -36.75
CA THR A 824 1.35 -36.99 -36.70
C THR A 824 0.68 -37.12 -35.33
N TYR A 825 0.59 -36.04 -34.55
CA TYR A 825 -0.38 -35.98 -33.46
C TYR A 825 -1.68 -35.41 -34.02
N THR A 826 -2.63 -36.30 -34.24
CA THR A 826 -4.04 -35.96 -34.47
C THR A 826 -4.66 -35.71 -33.10
N VAL A 827 -5.03 -34.46 -32.80
CA VAL A 827 -5.88 -34.15 -31.65
C VAL A 827 -7.31 -34.56 -32.03
N PRO A 828 -8.00 -35.42 -31.27
CA PRO A 828 -9.41 -35.70 -31.52
C PRO A 828 -10.20 -34.40 -31.33
N ALA A 829 -11.11 -34.10 -32.27
CA ALA A 829 -12.12 -33.09 -32.07
C ALA A 829 -12.92 -33.46 -30.81
N ALA A 830 -12.78 -32.68 -29.74
CA ALA A 830 -13.68 -32.78 -28.60
C ALA A 830 -15.02 -32.16 -29.01
N GLU A 831 -16.08 -32.94 -28.88
CA GLU A 831 -17.46 -32.53 -29.08
C GLU A 831 -17.80 -31.34 -28.16
N PHE A 832 -18.32 -30.26 -28.76
CA PHE A 832 -18.92 -29.16 -28.01
C PHE A 832 -20.26 -29.62 -27.45
N HIS A 833 -20.35 -29.86 -26.14
CA HIS A 833 -21.62 -29.97 -25.44
C HIS A 833 -22.01 -28.63 -24.82
N VAL A 834 -23.02 -27.98 -25.41
CA VAL A 834 -23.74 -26.85 -24.80
C VAL A 834 -24.74 -27.44 -23.80
N SER A 835 -24.55 -27.20 -22.51
CA SER A 835 -25.59 -27.43 -21.50
C SER A 835 -26.64 -26.33 -21.60
N GLU A 836 -27.91 -26.70 -21.75
CA GLU A 836 -29.06 -25.79 -21.71
C GLU A 836 -29.04 -24.95 -20.41
N VAL A 837 -29.11 -23.62 -20.58
CA VAL A 837 -29.31 -22.67 -19.48
C VAL A 837 -30.79 -22.33 -19.44
N ALA A 838 -31.37 -22.28 -18.24
CA ALA A 838 -32.77 -21.95 -18.03
C ALA A 838 -33.15 -20.57 -18.63
N PRO A 839 -34.40 -20.36 -19.09
CA PRO A 839 -34.80 -19.20 -19.91
C PRO A 839 -34.75 -17.83 -19.23
N ASP A 840 -34.38 -17.75 -17.94
CA ASP A 840 -34.60 -16.58 -17.09
C ASP A 840 -33.33 -16.04 -16.40
N ALA A 841 -32.14 -16.48 -16.82
CA ALA A 841 -30.87 -15.94 -16.32
C ALA A 841 -30.39 -14.73 -17.16
N LEU A 842 -30.57 -13.52 -16.61
CA LEU A 842 -29.96 -12.29 -17.13
C LEU A 842 -28.43 -12.30 -16.84
N HIS A 843 -27.63 -12.34 -17.91
CA HIS A 843 -26.16 -12.17 -17.97
C HIS A 843 -25.28 -13.31 -17.43
N ALA A 844 -24.48 -13.92 -18.32
CA ALA A 844 -23.30 -14.71 -17.97
C ALA A 844 -22.05 -14.12 -18.66
N THR A 845 -21.05 -13.73 -17.87
CA THR A 845 -19.73 -13.29 -18.33
C THR A 845 -18.74 -14.45 -18.20
N ILE A 846 -18.12 -14.88 -19.30
CA ILE A 846 -17.10 -15.94 -19.32
C ILE A 846 -15.72 -15.28 -19.21
N PHE A 847 -14.90 -15.70 -18.25
CA PHE A 847 -13.50 -15.28 -18.13
C PHE A 847 -12.58 -16.36 -18.68
N PHE A 848 -11.64 -15.99 -19.56
CA PHE A 848 -10.52 -16.85 -19.96
C PHE A 848 -9.32 -16.58 -19.05
N PHE A 849 -8.71 -17.65 -18.51
CA PHE A 849 -7.47 -17.58 -17.73
C PHE A 849 -6.35 -18.26 -18.52
N ASP A 850 -5.33 -17.49 -18.89
CA ASP A 850 -4.03 -18.00 -19.35
C ASP A 850 -3.04 -17.84 -18.20
N SER A 851 -2.37 -18.93 -17.82
CA SER A 851 -1.47 -18.99 -16.66
C SER A 851 -0.06 -18.44 -16.93
N HIS A 852 0.23 -17.87 -18.10
CA HIS A 852 1.52 -17.26 -18.39
C HIS A 852 1.50 -15.75 -18.68
N ARG A 853 0.34 -15.10 -18.75
CA ARG A 853 0.22 -13.62 -18.82
C ARG A 853 -0.99 -13.14 -18.01
N GLY A 854 -0.77 -12.27 -17.03
CA GLY A 854 -1.87 -11.65 -16.28
C GLY A 854 -2.83 -10.84 -17.17
N PHE A 855 -4.10 -10.76 -16.75
CA PHE A 855 -5.23 -10.00 -17.33
C PHE A 855 -5.10 -9.58 -18.81
N VAL A 856 -5.75 -10.33 -19.71
CA VAL A 856 -6.06 -9.85 -21.06
C VAL A 856 -7.32 -8.99 -20.99
N LYS A 857 -7.21 -7.74 -21.43
CA LYS A 857 -8.31 -6.79 -21.56
C LYS A 857 -8.93 -6.98 -22.95
N ASP A 858 -9.99 -7.78 -23.04
CA ASP A 858 -10.99 -7.72 -24.13
C ASP A 858 -12.24 -8.51 -23.69
N ALA A 859 -13.38 -7.80 -23.57
CA ALA A 859 -14.68 -8.39 -23.24
C ALA A 859 -15.52 -8.46 -24.51
N GLY A 860 -15.84 -9.67 -24.97
CA GLY A 860 -16.87 -9.91 -25.99
C GLY A 860 -18.18 -10.34 -25.33
N VAL A 861 -19.28 -9.64 -25.65
CA VAL A 861 -20.64 -9.98 -25.20
C VAL A 861 -21.26 -10.95 -26.20
N LEU A 862 -21.76 -12.11 -25.74
CA LEU A 862 -22.56 -13.03 -26.56
C LEU A 862 -24.05 -12.74 -26.31
N GLY A 863 -24.75 -12.24 -27.33
CA GLY A 863 -26.21 -12.07 -27.33
C GLY A 863 -26.96 -13.32 -27.84
N PRO A 864 -28.29 -13.38 -27.66
CA PRO A 864 -29.10 -14.55 -27.99
C PRO A 864 -29.15 -14.81 -29.50
N LYS A 865 -29.25 -16.10 -29.84
CA LYS A 865 -29.10 -16.64 -31.18
C LYS A 865 -30.48 -16.75 -31.84
N ASP A 866 -30.85 -15.74 -32.64
CA ASP A 866 -31.81 -15.90 -33.75
C ASP A 866 -31.46 -14.91 -34.87
N GLY A 867 -31.02 -15.44 -36.01
CA GLY A 867 -30.86 -14.72 -37.28
C GLY A 867 -29.47 -14.13 -37.54
N ASP A 868 -28.83 -14.63 -38.60
CA ASP A 868 -27.67 -14.06 -39.32
C ASP A 868 -26.26 -14.14 -38.66
N SER A 869 -25.64 -15.32 -38.83
CA SER A 869 -24.22 -15.54 -38.60
C SER A 869 -23.36 -15.07 -39.80
N PHE A 870 -22.52 -14.06 -39.61
CA PHE A 870 -21.31 -13.86 -40.42
C PHE A 870 -20.08 -14.37 -39.65
N THR A 871 -19.60 -15.54 -40.03
CA THR A 871 -18.27 -16.05 -39.66
C THR A 871 -17.28 -15.58 -40.72
N GLN A 872 -16.37 -14.66 -40.39
CA GLN A 872 -15.17 -14.45 -41.21
C GLN A 872 -13.98 -15.15 -40.57
N LEU A 873 -13.66 -16.32 -41.12
CA LEU A 873 -12.39 -17.02 -40.97
C LEU A 873 -11.29 -16.21 -41.69
N ARG A 874 -10.09 -16.07 -41.08
CA ARG A 874 -8.87 -15.67 -41.79
C ARG A 874 -7.90 -16.85 -41.87
N ASP A 875 -7.41 -17.07 -43.10
CA ASP A 875 -6.57 -18.17 -43.59
C ASP A 875 -5.06 -17.80 -43.56
N PRO A 876 -4.10 -18.75 -43.36
CA PRO A 876 -2.66 -18.49 -43.23
C PRO A 876 -1.87 -18.30 -44.56
N ALA A 877 -2.45 -17.77 -45.64
CA ALA A 877 -1.74 -17.63 -46.91
C ALA A 877 -2.09 -16.35 -47.72
N GLY A 878 -1.40 -15.24 -47.43
CA GLY A 878 -0.94 -14.24 -48.41
C GLY A 878 -1.93 -13.26 -49.10
N ILE A 879 -1.52 -11.97 -49.11
CA ILE A 879 -1.89 -10.88 -50.05
C ILE A 879 -3.28 -10.26 -49.78
N THR A 880 -3.39 -8.96 -49.45
CA THR A 880 -3.55 -7.88 -50.45
C THR A 880 -3.22 -6.49 -49.89
N ARG A 881 -2.66 -5.67 -50.79
CA ARG A 881 -2.22 -4.27 -50.75
C ARG A 881 -3.12 -3.31 -49.97
N GLY A 882 -2.52 -2.51 -49.08
CA GLY A 882 -3.10 -1.25 -48.62
C GLY A 882 -2.84 -0.14 -49.64
N ILE A 883 -3.91 0.36 -50.27
CA ILE A 883 -3.89 1.65 -50.98
C ILE A 883 -4.25 2.74 -49.97
N ARG A 884 -3.42 3.78 -49.95
CA ARG A 884 -3.52 5.01 -49.16
C ARG A 884 -4.49 5.96 -49.86
N LEU A 885 -5.48 6.51 -49.16
CA LEU A 885 -6.17 7.74 -49.58
C LEU A 885 -6.37 8.71 -48.42
N ARG A 886 -6.13 9.99 -48.71
CA ARG A 886 -6.08 11.15 -47.81
C ARG A 886 -7.48 11.71 -47.57
N ALA A 887 -7.58 12.49 -46.50
CA ALA A 887 -8.68 13.42 -46.24
C ALA A 887 -8.85 14.46 -47.36
N ASN A 888 -10.09 14.69 -47.81
CA ASN A 888 -10.75 16.00 -47.87
C ASN A 888 -12.18 15.90 -48.45
N ASP A 889 -13.00 16.87 -48.04
CA ASP A 889 -14.23 17.41 -48.63
C ASP A 889 -15.61 16.82 -48.26
N PHE A 890 -16.31 17.63 -47.44
CA PHE A 890 -17.72 18.04 -47.47
C PHE A 890 -18.84 17.06 -47.88
N GLY A 891 -19.85 16.96 -47.01
CA GLY A 891 -21.21 17.35 -47.40
C GLY A 891 -22.32 16.30 -47.30
N ALA A 892 -23.24 16.57 -46.36
CA ALA A 892 -24.69 16.35 -46.43
C ALA A 892 -25.31 14.96 -46.18
N TYR A 893 -26.48 15.04 -45.53
CA TYR A 893 -27.51 14.05 -45.22
C TYR A 893 -27.23 13.17 -43.99
N ASN A 894 -27.81 13.47 -42.81
CA ASN A 894 -29.23 13.32 -42.47
C ASN A 894 -29.81 12.06 -43.10
N ASP A 895 -29.71 10.94 -42.39
CA ASP A 895 -30.83 10.05 -42.10
C ASP A 895 -30.40 8.99 -41.08
N LEU A 896 -31.32 8.62 -40.19
CA LEU A 896 -31.29 7.48 -39.26
C LEU A 896 -30.59 7.66 -37.90
N ILE A 897 -31.08 8.63 -37.12
CA ILE A 897 -31.45 8.37 -35.71
C ILE A 897 -32.88 7.84 -35.78
N PRO A 898 -33.15 6.54 -35.50
CA PRO A 898 -33.47 6.13 -34.13
C PRO A 898 -33.21 4.62 -33.82
N LEU A 899 -32.28 4.28 -32.93
CA LEU A 899 -32.29 3.01 -32.15
C LEU A 899 -31.12 2.97 -31.14
N LEU A 900 -31.15 3.88 -30.17
CA LEU A 900 -30.33 3.80 -28.95
C LEU A 900 -31.21 4.13 -27.75
N TYR A 901 -32.11 3.18 -27.44
CA TYR A 901 -32.74 3.02 -26.13
C TYR A 901 -33.11 1.53 -26.00
N SER A 902 -32.16 0.73 -25.50
CA SER A 902 -32.35 -0.49 -24.70
C SER A 902 -31.01 -0.93 -24.14
#